data_AF-A0A8S1E4A8-F1
#
_entry.id   AF-A0A8S1E4A8-F1
#
_cell.length_a   1.000
_cell.length_b   1.000
_cell.length_c   1.000
_cell.angle_alpha   90.00
_cell.angle_beta   90.00
_cell.angle_gamma   90.00
#
_symmetry.space_group_name_H-M   'P 1'
#
loop_
_entity.id
_entity.type
_entity.pdbx_description
1 polymer ?
#
loop_
_entity_poly.entity_id
_entity_poly.type
_entity_poly.pdbx_seq_one_letter_code
_entity_poly.pdbx_strand_id
1 'polypeptide(L)'
;MNSSVSNSTSRTNNVDLQSIFAVANCFVIILGVFGNSLSILVYFRRQMRKNIVGFLLLSLSFIDLLMFLVAMPAFCLFSLPIWARKYESGSLHLRLYGLIGLKFAYPLSGILKMCSQYIIVLISIERWFAVCRPLQVQIVCTLTNTKKAMVYIVGVAIVFNVSRFFEFSVNVTTGKITPLLNEADKNRWYFWIYYCIRSIVFDTIIPFMVILVTNTQVIRQLRISRRERKLMTSQQQKERKTTTMLLVMVILFAVCHMFITGTKSTYIIFGNRAQMKYPIIKFLHHFSNLLLLTYSASTVLIYLMFSQKYRMIVTAIVSCTEIPDLASTGSRQNSQQLTKWRRGRAALKMRFAYSQNGIAAFKAVEINTNAQQLRPAIRVRLNRQIFDQASLIVKGLIEYEVPRIVIPSTRQCFTEGCVNADSFRMASFRQPSFVAFEPHFPNRFRIRVNDFDFMVTGQLSGTIQVILPIPITGTIVVTGRNIGVSAVMDMQKTVNDLPYFRFLECRIDGGFVLAQLANMGLITDSINQKFGNMLSSQSRMQLEEAICEHMNRLTQQHFSTRLARIPRSFSAKELMEIVISNHIKKSSSTPARSFTAMVRRRHTRAATDDNDYYDDIEKAEGPIKPNKVVPAANFRRIQLSKEDVNNFFNIDRLGHILIDMRLLDAAASTNDFSLGISGNVYSLRSQGSSPYIAPYPFRLPQYSGNPRKMVDVVVSQYTLNSLLFHAHRTNSLLFHVDSKTPGIGSLLKTSCTLDEVCISDEVGKIKRIYPNRRLELIVRSSQPPVVSLSQDTATVNMGGRCIFFIEGTRQKIGVIPFTTIVVVNMKTIRNKLQGTITLRTLEFTRDVNFLGLSVSDLDGLRRTTKTALQNFVNSATAQGFDLNVDSIRSPLRLFNPQISFVPNSVLLQADVDLFKTLYHK
;
A
#
# COMPACT_ATOMS: atom_id res chain seq x y z
N MET A 1 -47.94 68.89 40.94
CA MET A 1 -47.26 70.09 41.48
C MET A 1 -45.79 70.05 41.08
N ASN A 2 -45.29 71.20 40.66
CA ASN A 2 -43.95 71.50 40.11
C ASN A 2 -42.78 71.07 40.99
N SER A 3 -41.61 70.84 40.35
CA SER A 3 -40.28 71.46 40.63
C SER A 3 -39.15 70.55 40.13
N SER A 4 -38.54 70.83 38.95
CA SER A 4 -37.28 71.59 38.74
C SER A 4 -36.00 70.79 39.05
N VAL A 5 -35.19 70.45 38.04
CA VAL A 5 -33.90 71.10 37.67
C VAL A 5 -32.86 70.98 38.81
N SER A 6 -31.79 70.20 38.74
CA SER A 6 -30.62 70.36 37.85
C SER A 6 -29.59 69.28 38.21
N ASN A 7 -28.91 68.69 37.22
CA ASN A 7 -27.45 68.78 37.09
C ASN A 7 -26.97 67.98 35.87
N SER A 8 -26.68 68.73 34.81
CA SER A 8 -25.72 68.36 33.79
C SER A 8 -24.31 68.42 34.40
N THR A 9 -23.59 67.30 34.44
CA THR A 9 -22.14 67.22 34.12
C THR A 9 -21.60 65.81 34.38
N SER A 10 -21.32 65.11 33.28
CA SER A 10 -20.27 64.09 33.08
C SER A 10 -20.75 63.05 32.05
N ARG A 11 -20.85 63.52 30.81
CA ARG A 11 -20.93 62.64 29.63
C ARG A 11 -19.53 62.04 29.43
N THR A 12 -19.10 61.14 30.32
CA THR A 12 -17.94 60.30 30.07
C THR A 12 -18.33 59.30 28.99
N ASN A 13 -17.57 59.31 27.90
CA ASN A 13 -17.71 58.41 26.76
C ASN A 13 -17.40 56.97 27.20
N ASN A 14 -18.29 56.33 27.94
CA ASN A 14 -18.20 54.91 28.25
C ASN A 14 -18.61 54.13 27.01
N VAL A 15 -17.61 53.66 26.26
CA VAL A 15 -17.80 52.74 25.14
C VAL A 15 -18.54 51.50 25.65
N ASP A 16 -19.76 51.26 25.16
CA ASP A 16 -20.58 50.11 25.55
C ASP A 16 -19.80 48.80 25.30
N LEU A 17 -19.75 47.90 26.29
CA LEU A 17 -19.01 46.64 26.24
C LEU A 17 -19.37 45.80 24.99
N GLN A 18 -20.64 45.88 24.56
CA GLN A 18 -21.11 45.22 23.34
C GLN A 18 -20.45 45.78 22.07
N SER A 19 -20.20 47.10 22.02
CA SER A 19 -19.53 47.76 20.90
C SER A 19 -18.04 47.37 20.82
N ILE A 20 -17.37 47.20 21.97
CA ILE A 20 -15.97 46.76 22.03
C ILE A 20 -15.83 45.34 21.45
N PHE A 21 -16.66 44.40 21.90
CA PHE A 21 -16.66 43.04 21.37
C PHE A 21 -17.12 42.96 19.91
N ALA A 22 -18.02 43.83 19.47
CA ALA A 22 -18.39 43.92 18.06
C ALA A 22 -17.17 44.29 17.19
N VAL A 23 -16.41 45.33 17.57
CA VAL A 23 -15.19 45.71 16.84
C VAL A 23 -14.17 44.57 16.81
N ALA A 24 -13.94 43.91 17.95
CA ALA A 24 -13.04 42.75 18.02
C ALA A 24 -13.50 41.58 17.12
N ASN A 25 -14.80 41.25 17.13
CA ASN A 25 -15.37 40.22 16.27
C ASN A 25 -15.22 40.57 14.79
N CYS A 26 -15.44 41.83 14.41
CA CYS A 26 -15.26 42.27 13.03
C CYS A 26 -13.81 42.11 12.55
N PHE A 27 -12.82 42.41 13.39
CA PHE A 27 -11.41 42.17 13.08
C PHE A 27 -11.13 40.67 12.84
N VAL A 28 -11.61 39.80 13.73
CA VAL A 28 -11.45 38.34 13.58
C VAL A 28 -12.17 37.82 12.33
N ILE A 29 -13.36 38.34 12.00
CA ILE A 29 -14.11 37.98 10.80
C ILE A 29 -13.31 38.32 9.54
N ILE A 30 -12.72 39.51 9.45
CA ILE A 30 -11.91 39.92 8.29
C ILE A 30 -10.72 38.99 8.09
N LEU A 31 -9.98 38.70 9.17
CA LEU A 31 -8.86 37.75 9.14
C LEU A 31 -9.32 36.34 8.74
N GLY A 32 -10.45 35.90 9.29
CA GLY A 32 -11.05 34.60 9.00
C GLY A 32 -11.50 34.45 7.54
N VAL A 33 -12.12 35.48 6.96
CA VAL A 33 -12.51 35.53 5.55
C VAL A 33 -11.28 35.46 4.65
N PHE A 34 -10.27 36.29 4.92
CA PHE A 34 -9.02 36.28 4.14
C PHE A 34 -8.32 34.92 4.19
N GLY A 35 -8.14 34.37 5.40
CA GLY A 35 -7.46 33.10 5.60
C GLY A 35 -8.20 31.93 4.92
N ASN A 36 -9.51 31.80 5.14
CA ASN A 36 -10.28 30.70 4.55
C ASN A 36 -10.37 30.82 3.03
N SER A 37 -10.43 32.04 2.48
CA SER A 37 -10.34 32.27 1.03
C SER A 37 -9.00 31.82 0.45
N LEU A 38 -7.88 32.13 1.13
CA LEU A 38 -6.56 31.63 0.75
C LEU A 38 -6.50 30.09 0.82
N SER A 39 -7.09 29.49 1.85
CA SER A 39 -7.14 28.03 1.98
C SER A 39 -7.95 27.38 0.85
N ILE A 40 -9.09 27.96 0.48
CA ILE A 40 -9.87 27.52 -0.68
C ILE A 40 -9.02 27.59 -1.93
N LEU A 41 -8.34 28.71 -2.20
CA LEU A 41 -7.47 28.85 -3.39
C LEU A 41 -6.39 27.76 -3.47
N VAL A 42 -5.79 27.38 -2.32
CA VAL A 42 -4.77 26.32 -2.25
C VAL A 42 -5.38 24.93 -2.49
N TYR A 43 -6.47 24.58 -1.79
CA TYR A 43 -7.05 23.23 -1.86
C TYR A 43 -7.96 23.00 -3.07
N PHE A 44 -8.46 24.06 -3.71
CA PHE A 44 -9.24 23.97 -4.94
C PHE A 44 -8.39 23.47 -6.11
N ARG A 45 -7.06 23.55 -6.04
CA ARG A 45 -6.16 23.05 -7.08
C ARG A 45 -6.28 21.54 -7.29
N ARG A 46 -6.23 21.09 -8.56
CA ARG A 46 -6.49 19.71 -9.00
C ARG A 46 -5.62 18.67 -8.27
N GLN A 47 -4.37 19.02 -7.95
CA GLN A 47 -3.43 18.14 -7.24
C GLN A 47 -3.83 17.89 -5.76
N MET A 48 -4.44 18.88 -5.11
CA MET A 48 -4.81 18.81 -3.69
C MET A 48 -6.21 18.21 -3.51
N ARG A 49 -7.17 18.58 -4.36
CA ARG A 49 -8.57 18.13 -4.28
C ARG A 49 -8.76 16.63 -4.55
N LYS A 50 -7.85 16.00 -5.28
CA LYS A 50 -7.89 14.54 -5.53
C LYS A 50 -7.67 13.71 -4.27
N ASN A 51 -6.99 14.26 -3.26
CA ASN A 51 -6.76 13.59 -1.99
C ASN A 51 -7.94 13.83 -1.04
N ILE A 52 -8.36 12.79 -0.32
CA ILE A 52 -9.51 12.86 0.61
C ILE A 52 -9.33 13.94 1.67
N VAL A 53 -8.15 14.00 2.28
CA VAL A 53 -7.78 15.06 3.23
C VAL A 53 -7.89 16.44 2.57
N GLY A 54 -7.41 16.60 1.34
CA GLY A 54 -7.50 17.88 0.63
C GLY A 54 -8.94 18.28 0.32
N PHE A 55 -9.81 17.31 0.02
CA PHE A 55 -11.24 17.54 -0.13
C PHE A 55 -11.91 17.95 1.19
N LEU A 56 -11.64 17.26 2.30
CA LEU A 56 -12.19 17.60 3.62
C LEU A 56 -11.74 18.99 4.09
N LEU A 57 -10.46 19.34 3.89
CA LEU A 57 -9.94 20.65 4.24
C LEU A 57 -10.52 21.77 3.36
N LEU A 58 -10.76 21.49 2.07
CA LEU A 58 -11.48 22.41 1.19
C LEU A 58 -12.92 22.63 1.67
N SER A 59 -13.64 21.56 2.00
CA SER A 59 -15.00 21.62 2.54
C SER A 59 -15.06 22.39 3.86
N LEU A 60 -14.10 22.16 4.76
CA LEU A 60 -14.00 22.89 6.02
C LEU A 60 -13.81 24.39 5.79
N SER A 61 -12.85 24.80 4.95
CA SER A 61 -12.62 26.22 4.66
C SER A 61 -13.82 26.89 3.96
N PHE A 62 -14.58 26.16 3.15
CA PHE A 62 -15.79 26.68 2.53
C PHE A 62 -16.90 26.91 3.57
N ILE A 63 -17.11 25.96 4.49
CA ILE A 63 -18.09 26.09 5.58
C ILE A 63 -17.71 27.21 6.55
N ASP A 64 -16.44 27.31 6.94
CA ASP A 64 -15.95 28.38 7.82
C ASP A 64 -16.08 29.77 7.16
N LEU A 65 -15.81 29.88 5.85
CA LEU A 65 -16.06 31.13 5.10
C LEU A 65 -17.53 31.53 5.15
N LEU A 66 -18.44 30.58 4.88
CA LEU A 66 -19.87 30.83 4.94
C LEU A 66 -20.31 31.18 6.38
N MET A 67 -19.70 30.54 7.39
CA MET A 67 -19.92 30.87 8.80
C MET A 67 -19.55 32.33 9.09
N PHE A 68 -18.40 32.82 8.63
CA PHE A 68 -18.00 34.21 8.82
C PHE A 68 -18.93 35.21 8.12
N LEU A 69 -19.38 34.90 6.91
CA LEU A 69 -20.36 35.73 6.18
C LEU A 69 -21.69 35.86 6.93
N VAL A 70 -22.14 34.78 7.57
CA VAL A 70 -23.39 34.74 8.35
C VAL A 70 -23.20 35.30 9.77
N ALA A 71 -22.02 35.13 10.37
CA ALA A 71 -21.67 35.66 11.69
C ALA A 71 -21.60 37.19 11.69
N MET A 72 -21.23 37.80 10.56
CA MET A 72 -21.12 39.26 10.41
C MET A 72 -22.44 39.99 10.72
N PRO A 73 -23.59 39.66 10.08
CA PRO A 73 -24.88 40.23 10.46
C PRO A 73 -25.39 39.73 11.82
N ALA A 74 -25.08 38.49 12.23
CA ALA A 74 -25.60 37.94 13.49
C ALA A 74 -24.95 38.55 14.76
N PHE A 75 -23.65 38.85 14.72
CA PHE A 75 -22.86 39.20 15.91
C PHE A 75 -22.09 40.53 15.84
N CYS A 76 -21.88 41.11 14.66
CA CYS A 76 -21.08 42.34 14.52
C CYS A 76 -21.86 43.53 13.93
N LEU A 77 -22.37 43.41 12.70
CA LEU A 77 -22.80 44.52 11.84
C LEU A 77 -23.80 45.47 12.51
N PHE A 78 -24.80 44.91 13.18
CA PHE A 78 -25.86 45.70 13.83
C PHE A 78 -25.52 46.12 15.27
N SER A 79 -24.35 45.72 15.78
CA SER A 79 -23.84 46.15 17.10
C SER A 79 -22.76 47.22 17.00
N LEU A 80 -22.37 47.64 15.79
CA LEU A 80 -21.36 48.69 15.57
C LEU A 80 -21.88 50.09 15.93
N PRO A 81 -21.02 50.98 16.46
CA PRO A 81 -21.39 52.33 16.90
C PRO A 81 -21.81 53.27 15.76
N ILE A 82 -21.60 52.87 14.50
CA ILE A 82 -21.93 53.64 13.28
C ILE A 82 -23.45 53.77 13.10
N TRP A 83 -24.24 52.87 13.69
CA TRP A 83 -25.70 52.90 13.65
C TRP A 83 -26.26 53.81 14.76
N ALA A 84 -26.07 55.11 14.62
CA ALA A 84 -26.39 56.13 15.63
C ALA A 84 -27.89 56.21 16.03
N ARG A 85 -28.82 55.67 15.24
CA ARG A 85 -30.28 55.60 15.54
C ARG A 85 -30.75 54.19 15.96
N LYS A 86 -30.01 53.55 16.87
CA LYS A 86 -30.18 52.13 17.25
C LYS A 86 -31.56 51.78 17.84
N TYR A 87 -32.31 52.74 18.37
CA TYR A 87 -33.52 52.49 19.18
C TYR A 87 -34.80 53.17 18.67
N GLU A 88 -34.78 53.76 17.48
CA GLU A 88 -36.00 54.34 16.90
C GLU A 88 -36.90 53.23 16.34
N SER A 89 -38.14 53.14 16.84
CA SER A 89 -39.14 52.15 16.43
C SER A 89 -39.46 52.31 14.94
N GLY A 90 -39.36 51.22 14.16
CA GLY A 90 -39.52 51.27 12.69
C GLY A 90 -38.25 51.63 11.89
N SER A 91 -37.11 51.90 12.54
CA SER A 91 -35.85 52.17 11.84
C SER A 91 -35.42 51.01 10.92
N LEU A 92 -34.78 51.35 9.79
CA LEU A 92 -34.23 50.35 8.85
C LEU A 92 -33.25 49.41 9.56
N HIS A 93 -32.46 49.94 10.50
CA HIS A 93 -31.52 49.18 11.32
C HIS A 93 -32.20 48.07 12.13
N LEU A 94 -33.26 48.40 12.88
CA LEU A 94 -33.98 47.44 13.72
C LEU A 94 -34.68 46.37 12.87
N ARG A 95 -35.25 46.74 11.72
CA ARG A 95 -35.85 45.81 10.75
C ARG A 95 -34.82 44.83 10.17
N LEU A 96 -33.66 45.32 9.74
CA LEU A 96 -32.59 44.48 9.20
C LEU A 96 -31.96 43.59 10.28
N TYR A 97 -31.78 44.11 11.50
CA TYR A 97 -31.27 43.32 12.64
C TYR A 97 -32.22 42.18 13.00
N GLY A 98 -33.52 42.46 13.12
CA GLY A 98 -34.53 41.44 13.40
C GLY A 98 -34.60 40.39 12.29
N LEU A 99 -34.81 40.82 11.04
CA LEU A 99 -35.02 39.91 9.92
C LEU A 99 -33.74 39.19 9.49
N ILE A 100 -32.68 39.91 9.17
CA ILE A 100 -31.44 39.31 8.65
C ILE A 100 -30.61 38.73 9.79
N GLY A 101 -30.41 39.47 10.88
CA GLY A 101 -29.56 39.06 12.00
C GLY A 101 -30.16 37.92 12.84
N LEU A 102 -31.33 38.13 13.43
CA LEU A 102 -31.92 37.20 14.40
C LEU A 102 -32.76 36.08 13.75
N LYS A 103 -33.57 36.37 12.73
CA LYS A 103 -34.47 35.36 12.13
C LYS A 103 -33.75 34.39 11.20
N PHE A 104 -32.75 34.85 10.43
CA PHE A 104 -32.05 34.02 9.44
C PHE A 104 -30.58 33.74 9.77
N ALA A 105 -29.78 34.77 10.05
CA ALA A 105 -28.34 34.59 10.22
C ALA A 105 -28.00 33.83 11.51
N TYR A 106 -28.70 34.11 12.62
CA TYR A 106 -28.48 33.41 13.88
C TYR A 106 -28.72 31.89 13.79
N PRO A 107 -29.85 31.36 13.27
CA PRO A 107 -30.05 29.92 13.09
C PRO A 107 -29.06 29.31 12.09
N LEU A 108 -28.80 30.00 10.97
CA LEU A 108 -27.87 29.53 9.94
C LEU A 108 -26.43 29.42 10.48
N SER A 109 -26.00 30.35 11.34
CA SER A 109 -24.71 30.27 12.03
C SER A 109 -24.59 29.01 12.90
N GLY A 110 -25.72 28.54 13.47
CA GLY A 110 -25.81 27.28 14.21
C GLY A 110 -25.53 26.05 13.35
N ILE A 111 -26.17 25.98 12.19
CA ILE A 111 -25.98 24.89 11.22
C ILE A 111 -24.52 24.86 10.76
N LEU A 112 -23.97 26.00 10.34
CA LEU A 112 -22.62 26.10 9.81
C LEU A 112 -21.56 25.77 10.86
N LYS A 113 -21.75 26.22 12.10
CA LYS A 113 -20.92 25.84 13.24
C LYS A 113 -20.90 24.32 13.42
N MET A 114 -22.07 23.68 13.44
CA MET A 114 -22.16 22.23 13.64
C MET A 114 -21.51 21.46 12.48
N CYS A 115 -21.71 21.91 11.23
CA CYS A 115 -21.01 21.36 10.07
C CYS A 115 -19.48 21.45 10.23
N SER A 116 -18.94 22.63 10.54
CA SER A 116 -17.48 22.83 10.73
C SER A 116 -16.91 21.88 11.79
N GLN A 117 -17.60 21.78 12.92
CA GLN A 117 -17.21 20.92 14.03
C GLN A 117 -17.18 19.42 13.65
N TYR A 118 -18.23 18.90 13.01
CA TYR A 118 -18.30 17.49 12.65
C TYR A 118 -17.42 17.14 11.44
N ILE A 119 -17.04 18.11 10.60
CA ILE A 119 -15.99 17.91 9.58
C ILE A 119 -14.63 17.69 10.25
N ILE A 120 -14.31 18.40 11.32
CA ILE A 120 -13.07 18.20 12.09
C ILE A 120 -13.05 16.83 12.78
N VAL A 121 -14.19 16.38 13.29
CA VAL A 121 -14.36 14.99 13.78
C VAL A 121 -14.09 13.99 12.66
N LEU A 122 -14.65 14.20 11.47
CA LEU A 122 -14.44 13.33 10.31
C LEU A 122 -12.98 13.31 9.85
N ILE A 123 -12.28 14.44 9.88
CA ILE A 123 -10.83 14.52 9.63
C ILE A 123 -10.07 13.68 10.68
N SER A 124 -10.45 13.75 11.96
CA SER A 124 -9.80 12.97 13.01
C SER A 124 -10.00 11.45 12.83
N ILE A 125 -11.19 11.04 12.40
CA ILE A 125 -11.50 9.63 12.08
C ILE A 125 -10.71 9.16 10.85
N GLU A 126 -10.63 9.96 9.78
CA GLU A 126 -9.81 9.63 8.60
C GLU A 126 -8.34 9.43 9.00
N ARG A 127 -7.80 10.34 9.81
CA ARG A 127 -6.42 10.24 10.33
C ARG A 127 -6.22 8.99 11.15
N TRP A 128 -7.21 8.62 11.95
CA TRP A 128 -7.18 7.38 12.70
C TRP A 128 -7.15 6.15 11.79
N PHE A 129 -7.98 6.07 10.76
CA PHE A 129 -7.93 4.97 9.79
C PHE A 129 -6.59 4.93 9.04
N ALA A 130 -6.07 6.07 8.60
CA ALA A 130 -4.82 6.15 7.86
C ALA A 130 -3.60 5.66 8.69
N VAL A 131 -3.60 5.90 10.00
CA VAL A 131 -2.50 5.53 10.90
C VAL A 131 -2.70 4.15 11.52
N CYS A 132 -3.89 3.88 12.06
CA CYS A 132 -4.16 2.67 12.85
C CYS A 132 -4.65 1.50 11.98
N ARG A 133 -5.23 1.76 10.81
CA ARG A 133 -5.85 0.76 9.92
C ARG A 133 -5.55 1.01 8.42
N PRO A 134 -4.27 1.08 8.00
CA PRO A 134 -3.87 1.54 6.66
C PRO A 134 -4.33 0.67 5.48
N LEU A 135 -4.71 -0.60 5.71
CA LEU A 135 -5.32 -1.43 4.65
C LEU A 135 -6.83 -1.19 4.50
N GLN A 136 -7.51 -0.92 5.61
CA GLN A 136 -8.96 -0.66 5.58
C GLN A 136 -9.28 0.76 5.12
N VAL A 137 -8.36 1.72 5.31
CA VAL A 137 -8.56 3.12 4.88
C VAL A 137 -8.87 3.21 3.38
N GLN A 138 -8.29 2.34 2.54
CA GLN A 138 -8.51 2.34 1.10
C GLN A 138 -9.91 1.84 0.69
N ILE A 139 -10.58 1.09 1.57
CA ILE A 139 -11.92 0.54 1.36
C ILE A 139 -12.98 1.42 2.02
N VAL A 140 -12.73 1.83 3.27
CA VAL A 140 -13.67 2.59 4.10
C VAL A 140 -13.62 4.08 3.77
N CYS A 141 -12.44 4.67 3.81
CA CYS A 141 -12.22 6.09 3.51
C CYS A 141 -11.96 6.24 2.01
N THR A 142 -13.02 6.11 1.20
CA THR A 142 -13.01 6.47 -0.23
C THR A 142 -13.65 7.83 -0.43
N LEU A 143 -13.31 8.54 -1.51
CA LEU A 143 -13.88 9.86 -1.80
C LEU A 143 -15.41 9.82 -1.89
N THR A 144 -15.98 8.73 -2.41
CA THR A 144 -17.44 8.53 -2.50
C THR A 144 -18.07 8.41 -1.12
N ASN A 145 -17.49 7.60 -0.23
CA ASN A 145 -17.99 7.44 1.13
C ASN A 145 -17.83 8.74 1.94
N THR A 146 -16.72 9.47 1.76
CA THR A 146 -16.52 10.78 2.39
C THR A 146 -17.54 11.82 1.91
N LYS A 147 -17.91 11.83 0.63
CA LYS A 147 -18.99 12.69 0.12
C LYS A 147 -20.35 12.33 0.73
N LYS A 148 -20.67 11.03 0.84
CA LYS A 148 -21.90 10.57 1.53
C LYS A 148 -21.92 11.01 3.00
N ALA A 149 -20.81 10.85 3.71
CA ALA A 149 -20.67 11.30 5.10
C ALA A 149 -20.82 12.82 5.24
N MET A 150 -20.31 13.61 4.27
CA MET A 150 -20.49 15.06 4.25
C MET A 150 -21.96 15.46 4.08
N VAL A 151 -22.68 14.81 3.17
CA VAL A 151 -24.13 15.04 3.00
C VAL A 151 -24.90 14.68 4.27
N TYR A 152 -24.53 13.57 4.93
CA TYR A 152 -25.10 13.17 6.21
C TYR A 152 -24.86 14.21 7.31
N ILE A 153 -23.63 14.73 7.45
CA ILE A 153 -23.29 15.78 8.43
C ILE A 153 -24.16 17.03 8.21
N VAL A 154 -24.30 17.49 6.97
CA VAL A 154 -25.13 18.66 6.65
C VAL A 154 -26.59 18.42 6.97
N GLY A 155 -27.14 17.25 6.62
CA GLY A 155 -28.51 16.87 6.94
C GLY A 155 -28.78 16.86 8.44
N VAL A 156 -27.91 16.20 9.21
CA VAL A 156 -27.98 16.17 10.69
C VAL A 156 -27.89 17.58 11.27
N ALA A 157 -26.96 18.42 10.77
CA ALA A 157 -26.80 19.79 11.25
C ALA A 157 -28.06 20.65 11.04
N ILE A 158 -28.74 20.49 9.91
CA ILE A 158 -30.02 21.15 9.62
C ILE A 158 -31.10 20.67 10.60
N VAL A 159 -31.28 19.35 10.74
CA VAL A 159 -32.30 18.75 11.62
C VAL A 159 -32.14 19.23 13.07
N PHE A 160 -30.92 19.22 13.60
CA PHE A 160 -30.66 19.64 14.99
C PHE A 160 -30.73 21.15 15.23
N ASN A 161 -30.73 21.99 14.20
CA ASN A 161 -30.80 23.45 14.35
C ASN A 161 -32.08 24.07 13.77
N VAL A 162 -32.96 23.28 13.11
CA VAL A 162 -34.16 23.79 12.45
C VAL A 162 -35.10 24.52 13.42
N SER A 163 -35.20 24.04 14.67
CA SER A 163 -36.04 24.65 15.70
C SER A 163 -35.61 26.09 16.04
N ARG A 164 -34.34 26.46 15.80
CA ARG A 164 -33.84 27.83 16.04
C ARG A 164 -34.47 28.88 15.14
N PHE A 165 -34.96 28.48 13.96
CA PHE A 165 -35.71 29.39 13.09
C PHE A 165 -37.05 29.84 13.70
N PHE A 166 -37.56 29.11 14.69
CA PHE A 166 -38.81 29.41 15.39
C PHE A 166 -38.59 30.09 16.75
N GLU A 167 -37.35 30.43 17.12
CA GLU A 167 -37.06 31.07 18.41
C GLU A 167 -37.54 32.51 18.49
N PHE A 168 -37.51 33.23 17.38
CA PHE A 168 -37.92 34.63 17.27
C PHE A 168 -38.94 34.83 16.14
N SER A 169 -39.94 35.67 16.39
CA SER A 169 -40.82 36.24 15.37
C SER A 169 -40.49 37.72 15.19
N VAL A 170 -40.57 38.20 13.96
CA VAL A 170 -40.21 39.58 13.61
C VAL A 170 -41.35 40.17 12.80
N ASN A 171 -41.93 41.25 13.31
CA ASN A 171 -42.93 42.00 12.56
C ASN A 171 -42.22 42.88 11.52
N VAL A 172 -42.48 42.61 10.23
CA VAL A 172 -41.76 43.21 9.09
C VAL A 172 -41.97 44.73 9.00
N THR A 173 -43.12 45.24 9.44
CA THR A 173 -43.45 46.67 9.35
C THR A 173 -42.84 47.49 10.49
N THR A 174 -42.85 46.96 11.70
CA THR A 174 -42.38 47.67 12.91
C THR A 174 -40.94 47.32 13.31
N GLY A 175 -40.40 46.20 12.79
CA GLY A 175 -39.13 45.63 13.26
C GLY A 175 -39.21 45.06 14.68
N LYS A 176 -40.40 44.97 15.28
CA LYS A 176 -40.59 44.45 16.63
C LYS A 176 -40.25 42.97 16.68
N ILE A 177 -39.30 42.61 17.52
CA ILE A 177 -38.85 41.24 17.77
C ILE A 177 -39.64 40.69 18.96
N THR A 178 -40.33 39.56 18.76
CA THR A 178 -41.01 38.84 19.84
C THR A 178 -40.36 37.46 20.03
N PRO A 179 -39.93 37.10 21.25
CA PRO A 179 -39.47 35.75 21.54
C PRO A 179 -40.67 34.78 21.47
N LEU A 180 -40.52 33.64 20.80
CA LEU A 180 -41.55 32.61 20.69
C LEU A 180 -41.12 31.37 21.49
N LEU A 181 -40.31 30.48 20.90
CA LEU A 181 -39.73 29.36 21.65
C LEU A 181 -38.66 29.82 22.65
N ASN A 182 -38.02 30.97 22.41
CA ASN A 182 -36.98 31.54 23.28
C ASN A 182 -37.56 32.34 24.47
N GLU A 183 -38.68 31.90 25.04
CA GLU A 183 -39.31 32.48 26.22
C GLU A 183 -39.23 31.46 27.37
N ALA A 184 -38.15 31.55 28.17
CA ALA A 184 -37.78 30.54 29.17
C ALA A 184 -38.86 30.29 30.23
N ASP A 185 -39.66 31.31 30.56
CA ASP A 185 -40.72 31.21 31.56
C ASP A 185 -41.93 30.40 31.06
N LYS A 186 -42.20 30.37 29.74
CA LYS A 186 -43.32 29.64 29.15
C LYS A 186 -42.93 28.28 28.56
N ASN A 187 -41.71 28.15 28.02
CA ASN A 187 -41.27 26.96 27.27
C ASN A 187 -40.12 26.21 27.94
N ARG A 188 -40.21 25.96 29.27
CA ARG A 188 -39.14 25.31 30.05
C ARG A 188 -38.64 23.97 29.48
N TRP A 189 -39.54 23.17 28.90
CA TRP A 189 -39.20 21.89 28.29
C TRP A 189 -38.28 22.04 27.07
N TYR A 190 -38.45 23.09 26.26
CA TYR A 190 -37.60 23.39 25.11
C TYR A 190 -36.17 23.74 25.55
N PHE A 191 -36.02 24.49 26.64
CA PHE A 191 -34.71 24.83 27.18
C PHE A 191 -34.00 23.62 27.82
N TRP A 192 -34.71 22.82 28.61
CA TRP A 192 -34.12 21.67 29.28
C TRP A 192 -33.83 20.49 28.36
N ILE A 193 -34.70 20.20 27.39
CA ILE A 193 -34.54 19.03 26.51
C ILE A 193 -33.71 19.43 25.30
N TYR A 194 -34.17 20.40 24.52
CA TYR A 194 -33.50 20.75 23.27
C TYR A 194 -32.18 21.50 23.49
N TYR A 195 -32.12 22.51 24.38
CA TYR A 195 -30.88 23.27 24.59
C TYR A 195 -29.82 22.47 25.37
N CYS A 196 -30.15 21.77 26.46
CA CYS A 196 -29.15 20.99 27.20
C CYS A 196 -28.65 19.79 26.38
N ILE A 197 -29.54 18.95 25.83
CA ILE A 197 -29.10 17.74 25.11
C ILE A 197 -28.29 18.16 23.88
N ARG A 198 -28.78 19.10 23.06
CA ARG A 198 -28.04 19.58 21.88
C ARG A 198 -26.70 20.22 22.27
N SER A 199 -26.67 21.13 23.25
CA SER A 199 -25.47 21.89 23.58
C SER A 199 -24.42 21.09 24.37
N ILE A 200 -24.85 20.19 25.26
CA ILE A 200 -23.93 19.40 26.08
C ILE A 200 -23.52 18.14 25.33
N VAL A 201 -24.48 17.37 24.80
CA VAL A 201 -24.17 16.08 24.19
C VAL A 201 -23.59 16.24 22.79
N PHE A 202 -24.29 16.97 21.90
CA PHE A 202 -23.94 17.02 20.48
C PHE A 202 -22.92 18.11 20.13
N ASP A 203 -22.95 19.27 20.81
CA ASP A 203 -21.97 20.35 20.58
C ASP A 203 -20.68 20.17 21.42
N THR A 204 -20.67 19.32 22.46
CA THR A 204 -19.52 19.21 23.40
C THR A 204 -19.03 17.77 23.57
N ILE A 205 -19.81 16.89 24.21
CA ILE A 205 -19.35 15.57 24.65
C ILE A 205 -18.98 14.67 23.46
N ILE A 206 -19.88 14.48 22.49
CA ILE A 206 -19.64 13.56 21.38
C ILE A 206 -18.40 13.98 20.57
N PRO A 207 -18.27 15.23 20.08
CA PRO A 207 -17.11 15.63 19.31
C PRO A 207 -15.82 15.59 20.14
N PHE A 208 -15.87 15.99 21.42
CA PHE A 208 -14.71 15.89 22.31
C PHE A 208 -14.24 14.45 22.48
N MET A 209 -15.15 13.52 22.81
CA MET A 209 -14.80 12.12 23.06
C MET A 209 -14.26 11.44 21.81
N VAL A 210 -14.88 11.68 20.65
CA VAL A 210 -14.39 11.09 19.39
C VAL A 210 -13.01 11.64 19.05
N ILE A 211 -12.80 12.96 19.12
CA ILE A 211 -11.50 13.58 18.85
C ILE A 211 -10.46 13.08 19.87
N LEU A 212 -10.79 13.01 21.16
CA LEU A 212 -9.87 12.56 22.22
C LEU A 212 -9.46 11.10 22.03
N VAL A 213 -10.43 10.19 21.83
CA VAL A 213 -10.17 8.75 21.66
C VAL A 213 -9.38 8.49 20.38
N THR A 214 -9.81 9.05 19.24
CA THR A 214 -9.13 8.83 17.96
C THR A 214 -7.69 9.37 17.98
N ASN A 215 -7.47 10.57 18.52
CA ASN A 215 -6.14 11.15 18.62
C ASN A 215 -5.25 10.41 19.64
N THR A 216 -5.80 9.95 20.76
CA THR A 216 -5.06 9.11 21.72
C THR A 216 -4.59 7.81 21.07
N GLN A 217 -5.46 7.15 20.30
CA GLN A 217 -5.11 5.92 19.58
C GLN A 217 -4.06 6.17 18.50
N VAL A 218 -4.19 7.25 17.72
CA VAL A 218 -3.17 7.68 16.74
C VAL A 218 -1.82 7.90 17.41
N ILE A 219 -1.79 8.63 18.54
CA ILE A 219 -0.56 8.89 19.29
C ILE A 219 0.04 7.58 19.82
N ARG A 220 -0.78 6.69 20.38
CA ARG A 220 -0.32 5.39 20.90
C ARG A 220 0.31 4.55 19.80
N GLN A 221 -0.35 4.41 18.64
CA GLN A 221 0.17 3.65 17.51
C GLN A 221 1.45 4.27 16.92
N LEU A 222 1.51 5.61 16.82
CA LEU A 222 2.73 6.29 16.38
C LEU A 222 3.87 6.13 17.40
N ARG A 223 3.59 6.13 18.71
CA ARG A 223 4.60 5.88 19.74
C ARG A 223 5.13 4.45 19.71
N ILE A 224 4.26 3.45 19.51
CA ILE A 224 4.64 2.04 19.34
C ILE A 224 5.54 1.90 18.11
N SER A 225 5.10 2.42 16.96
CA SER A 225 5.87 2.41 15.71
C SER A 225 7.20 3.17 15.78
N ARG A 226 7.32 4.15 16.70
CA ARG A 226 8.57 4.88 16.99
C ARG A 226 9.52 4.10 17.92
N ARG A 227 9.00 3.36 18.90
CA ARG A 227 9.82 2.51 19.78
C ARG A 227 10.52 1.39 19.01
N GLU A 228 9.87 0.87 17.96
CA GLU A 228 10.43 -0.12 17.04
C GLU A 228 11.48 0.43 16.06
N ARG A 229 11.56 1.76 15.85
CA ARG A 229 12.44 2.42 14.86
C ARG A 229 13.50 3.34 15.50
N LYS A 230 14.30 2.83 16.43
CA LYS A 230 15.41 3.57 17.11
C LYS A 230 16.73 3.66 16.32
N LEU A 231 16.68 3.72 14.99
CA LEU A 231 17.84 4.10 14.15
C LEU A 231 17.43 5.31 13.29
N MET A 232 18.07 6.44 13.53
CA MET A 232 17.66 7.78 13.12
C MET A 232 17.59 7.99 11.59
N THR A 233 16.52 8.63 11.11
CA THR A 233 16.46 9.28 9.79
C THR A 233 15.55 10.52 9.82
N SER A 234 15.84 11.48 8.92
CA SER A 234 15.17 12.79 8.70
C SER A 234 13.63 12.75 8.64
N GLN A 235 13.05 11.57 8.38
CA GLN A 235 11.60 11.31 8.35
C GLN A 235 10.91 11.57 9.72
N GLN A 236 11.65 11.51 10.84
CA GLN A 236 11.15 11.79 12.19
C GLN A 236 10.65 13.24 12.40
N GLN A 237 11.21 14.22 11.68
CA GLN A 237 10.80 15.63 11.82
C GLN A 237 9.43 15.91 11.19
N LYS A 238 9.05 15.13 10.17
CA LYS A 238 7.76 15.25 9.47
C LYS A 238 6.61 14.65 10.28
N GLU A 239 6.86 13.51 10.95
CA GLU A 239 5.87 12.84 11.80
C GLU A 239 5.62 13.57 13.13
N ARG A 240 6.61 14.27 13.71
CA ARG A 240 6.43 15.08 14.93
C ARG A 240 5.43 16.23 14.70
N LYS A 241 5.50 16.87 13.53
CA LYS A 241 4.63 18.01 13.15
C LYS A 241 3.16 17.60 13.03
N THR A 242 2.85 16.42 12.48
CA THR A 242 1.46 15.95 12.35
C THR A 242 0.84 15.56 13.69
N THR A 243 1.60 14.93 14.60
CA THR A 243 1.10 14.61 15.96
C THR A 243 0.86 15.85 16.81
N THR A 244 1.70 16.89 16.66
CA THR A 244 1.51 18.17 17.36
C THR A 244 0.29 18.92 16.83
N MET A 245 0.04 18.92 15.51
CA MET A 245 -1.17 19.50 14.92
C MET A 245 -2.46 18.93 15.54
N LEU A 246 -2.51 17.61 15.70
CA LEU A 246 -3.65 16.89 16.26
C LEU A 246 -3.86 17.19 17.76
N LEU A 247 -2.78 17.30 18.53
CA LEU A 247 -2.84 17.68 19.95
C LEU A 247 -3.28 19.14 20.14
N VAL A 248 -2.80 20.05 19.29
CA VAL A 248 -3.25 21.46 19.27
C VAL A 248 -4.75 21.56 18.95
N MET A 249 -5.25 20.76 18.00
CA MET A 249 -6.68 20.71 17.68
C MET A 249 -7.55 20.25 18.87
N VAL A 250 -7.10 19.24 19.64
CA VAL A 250 -7.81 18.76 20.85
C VAL A 250 -7.87 19.85 21.91
N ILE A 251 -6.74 20.51 22.20
CA ILE A 251 -6.66 21.56 23.22
C ILE A 251 -7.52 22.76 22.81
N LEU A 252 -7.41 23.20 21.56
CA LEU A 252 -8.18 24.32 21.04
C LEU A 252 -9.69 24.02 21.08
N PHE A 253 -10.10 22.80 20.71
CA PHE A 253 -11.48 22.37 20.83
C PHE A 253 -11.95 22.39 22.29
N ALA A 254 -11.17 21.83 23.21
CA ALA A 254 -11.51 21.77 24.63
C ALA A 254 -11.68 23.18 25.23
N VAL A 255 -10.71 24.07 25.01
CA VAL A 255 -10.72 25.44 25.56
C VAL A 255 -11.89 26.24 24.98
N CYS A 256 -12.08 26.25 23.66
CA CYS A 256 -13.12 27.06 23.03
C CYS A 256 -14.52 26.50 23.29
N HIS A 257 -14.76 25.20 23.11
CA HIS A 257 -16.11 24.63 23.19
C HIS A 257 -16.58 24.38 24.63
N MET A 258 -15.71 23.96 25.57
CA MET A 258 -16.12 23.81 26.97
C MET A 258 -16.52 25.15 27.57
N PHE A 259 -15.81 26.22 27.21
CA PHE A 259 -16.11 27.57 27.65
C PHE A 259 -17.45 28.08 27.09
N ILE A 260 -17.72 27.87 25.79
CA ILE A 260 -19.00 28.22 25.16
C ILE A 260 -20.17 27.45 25.79
N THR A 261 -19.97 26.18 26.11
CA THR A 261 -21.02 25.38 26.74
C THR A 261 -21.26 25.81 28.19
N GLY A 262 -20.20 26.17 28.92
CA GLY A 262 -20.32 26.75 30.26
C GLY A 262 -21.17 28.03 30.28
N THR A 263 -20.96 28.96 29.35
CA THR A 263 -21.74 30.21 29.28
C THR A 263 -23.20 30.01 28.85
N LYS A 264 -23.48 28.95 28.08
CA LYS A 264 -24.85 28.55 27.73
C LYS A 264 -25.55 27.83 28.88
N SER A 265 -24.84 26.99 29.63
CA SER A 265 -25.39 26.31 30.80
C SER A 265 -25.73 27.30 31.92
N THR A 266 -24.91 28.34 32.14
CA THR A 266 -25.24 29.39 33.11
C THR A 266 -26.47 30.20 32.68
N TYR A 267 -26.66 30.43 31.37
CA TYR A 267 -27.88 31.04 30.84
C TYR A 267 -29.12 30.18 31.08
N ILE A 268 -29.03 28.85 30.92
CA ILE A 268 -30.13 27.91 31.14
C ILE A 268 -30.53 27.83 32.63
N ILE A 269 -29.54 27.85 33.54
CA ILE A 269 -29.77 27.68 34.99
C ILE A 269 -30.32 28.95 35.64
N PHE A 270 -29.77 30.12 35.30
CA PHE A 270 -30.10 31.39 35.98
C PHE A 270 -31.07 32.30 35.19
N GLY A 271 -31.44 31.90 33.98
CA GLY A 271 -32.36 32.62 33.10
C GLY A 271 -31.84 33.97 32.61
N ASN A 272 -32.68 34.66 31.81
CA ASN A 272 -32.32 35.95 31.18
C ASN A 272 -32.06 37.07 32.20
N ARG A 273 -32.60 36.96 33.43
CA ARG A 273 -32.45 37.94 34.52
C ARG A 273 -31.01 38.01 35.05
N ALA A 274 -30.23 36.93 34.96
CA ALA A 274 -28.84 36.90 35.44
C ALA A 274 -27.85 37.63 34.50
N GLN A 275 -28.11 37.64 33.19
CA GLN A 275 -27.30 38.41 32.22
C GLN A 275 -27.46 39.92 32.40
N MET A 276 -28.66 40.37 32.82
CA MET A 276 -28.95 41.78 33.09
C MET A 276 -28.44 42.21 34.49
N LYS A 277 -28.36 41.28 35.45
CA LYS A 277 -27.99 41.56 36.84
C LYS A 277 -26.48 41.49 37.12
N TYR A 278 -25.73 40.64 36.41
CA TYR A 278 -24.30 40.42 36.68
C TYR A 278 -23.41 40.75 35.45
N PRO A 279 -22.56 41.80 35.51
CA PRO A 279 -21.74 42.24 34.38
C PRO A 279 -20.74 41.18 33.90
N ILE A 280 -20.28 40.31 34.81
CA ILE A 280 -19.36 39.21 34.50
C ILE A 280 -20.00 38.18 33.55
N ILE A 281 -21.29 37.87 33.70
CA ILE A 281 -21.99 36.89 32.85
C ILE A 281 -22.17 37.47 31.43
N LYS A 282 -22.48 38.76 31.32
CA LYS A 282 -22.55 39.48 30.04
C LYS A 282 -21.19 39.49 29.33
N PHE A 283 -20.11 39.76 30.05
CA PHE A 283 -18.74 39.68 29.53
C PHE A 283 -18.39 38.28 29.01
N LEU A 284 -18.62 37.24 29.82
CA LEU A 284 -18.31 35.86 29.47
C LEU A 284 -19.08 35.39 28.23
N HIS A 285 -20.35 35.81 28.06
CA HIS A 285 -21.13 35.51 26.87
C HIS A 285 -20.50 36.11 25.60
N HIS A 286 -20.16 37.40 25.60
CA HIS A 286 -19.51 38.05 24.45
C HIS A 286 -18.12 37.46 24.17
N PHE A 287 -17.36 37.15 25.22
CA PHE A 287 -16.06 36.48 25.10
C PHE A 287 -16.18 35.07 24.51
N SER A 288 -17.24 34.32 24.84
CA SER A 288 -17.49 32.99 24.25
C SER A 288 -17.80 33.06 22.75
N ASN A 289 -18.49 34.10 22.28
CA ASN A 289 -18.73 34.33 20.86
C ASN A 289 -17.44 34.71 20.12
N LEU A 290 -16.56 35.50 20.76
CA LEU A 290 -15.23 35.81 20.24
C LEU A 290 -14.39 34.53 20.08
N LEU A 291 -14.35 33.67 21.10
CA LEU A 291 -13.65 32.38 21.05
C LEU A 291 -14.15 31.47 19.93
N LEU A 292 -15.47 31.47 19.65
CA LEU A 292 -16.04 30.72 18.54
C LEU A 292 -15.50 31.20 17.18
N LEU A 293 -15.44 32.53 16.98
CA LEU A 293 -14.90 33.10 15.74
C LEU A 293 -13.40 32.86 15.62
N THR A 294 -12.66 32.96 16.73
CA THR A 294 -11.22 32.67 16.77
C THR A 294 -10.94 31.20 16.43
N TYR A 295 -11.79 30.26 16.89
CA TYR A 295 -11.66 28.84 16.57
C TYR A 295 -11.65 28.59 15.05
N SER A 296 -12.67 29.06 14.34
CA SER A 296 -12.74 28.91 12.87
C SER A 296 -11.69 29.72 12.12
N ALA A 297 -11.21 30.84 12.67
CA ALA A 297 -10.14 31.64 12.05
C ALA A 297 -8.78 30.96 12.16
N SER A 298 -8.57 30.14 13.20
CA SER A 298 -7.28 29.48 13.49
C SER A 298 -6.88 28.40 12.47
N THR A 299 -7.82 27.89 11.67
CA THR A 299 -7.60 26.77 10.74
C THR A 299 -6.44 27.03 9.78
N VAL A 300 -6.34 28.26 9.25
CA VAL A 300 -5.27 28.70 8.36
C VAL A 300 -3.91 28.73 9.04
N LEU A 301 -3.85 29.24 10.28
CA LEU A 301 -2.62 29.29 11.05
C LEU A 301 -2.10 27.87 11.33
N ILE A 302 -3.00 26.95 11.67
CA ILE A 302 -2.68 25.54 11.87
C ILE A 302 -2.09 24.94 10.58
N TYR A 303 -2.67 25.23 9.40
CA TYR A 303 -2.12 24.74 8.13
C TYR A 303 -0.76 25.35 7.80
N LEU A 304 -0.56 26.65 8.04
CA LEU A 304 0.73 27.31 7.83
C LEU A 304 1.83 26.73 8.73
N MET A 305 1.51 26.43 9.99
CA MET A 305 2.47 25.86 10.93
C MET A 305 2.83 24.41 10.61
N PHE A 306 1.83 23.58 10.30
CA PHE A 306 2.02 22.12 10.27
C PHE A 306 2.02 21.50 8.86
N SER A 307 1.45 22.15 7.84
CA SER A 307 1.35 21.60 6.48
C SER A 307 2.46 22.13 5.56
N GLN A 308 3.46 21.28 5.29
CA GLN A 308 4.55 21.60 4.36
C GLN A 308 4.04 21.81 2.93
N LYS A 309 3.07 21.00 2.48
CA LYS A 309 2.49 21.13 1.13
C LYS A 309 1.73 22.44 0.98
N TYR A 310 1.01 22.85 2.01
CA TYR A 310 0.29 24.12 2.04
C TYR A 310 1.27 25.30 1.91
N ARG A 311 2.34 25.32 2.71
CA ARG A 311 3.38 26.37 2.63
C ARG A 311 4.00 26.48 1.25
N MET A 312 4.41 25.37 0.63
CA MET A 312 5.03 25.40 -0.70
C MET A 312 4.11 26.05 -1.75
N ILE A 313 2.81 25.72 -1.72
CA ILE A 313 1.85 26.27 -2.67
C ILE A 313 1.59 27.75 -2.39
N VAL A 314 1.47 28.16 -1.12
CA VAL A 314 1.30 29.56 -0.73
C VAL A 314 2.53 30.38 -1.16
N THR A 315 3.74 29.90 -0.92
CA THR A 315 4.97 30.58 -1.37
C THR A 315 5.01 30.70 -2.89
N ALA A 316 4.62 29.66 -3.64
CA ALA A 316 4.53 29.75 -5.10
C ALA A 316 3.49 30.78 -5.58
N ILE A 317 2.36 30.90 -4.88
CA ILE A 317 1.33 31.92 -5.16
C ILE A 317 1.86 33.33 -4.89
N VAL A 318 2.48 33.54 -3.73
CA VAL A 318 3.01 34.85 -3.32
C VAL A 318 4.20 35.26 -4.18
N SER A 319 5.08 34.32 -4.55
CA SER A 319 6.27 34.58 -5.36
C SER A 319 6.02 34.52 -6.88
N CYS A 320 4.77 34.30 -7.33
CA CYS A 320 4.41 34.17 -8.75
C CYS A 320 5.31 33.20 -9.55
N THR A 321 5.74 32.10 -8.94
CA THR A 321 6.63 31.11 -9.58
C THR A 321 5.86 29.90 -10.09
N GLU A 322 6.41 29.22 -11.11
CA GLU A 322 5.85 27.94 -11.57
C GLU A 322 5.82 26.91 -10.43
N ILE A 323 4.66 26.27 -10.28
CA ILE A 323 4.41 25.34 -9.18
C ILE A 323 5.08 24.00 -9.51
N PRO A 324 6.00 23.49 -8.68
CA PRO A 324 6.69 22.23 -8.97
C PRO A 324 5.70 21.05 -8.95
N ASP A 325 5.78 20.16 -9.94
CA ASP A 325 4.96 18.95 -10.00
C ASP A 325 5.33 17.97 -8.86
N LEU A 326 4.46 17.87 -7.86
CA LEU A 326 4.68 17.08 -6.64
C LEU A 326 4.74 15.55 -6.86
N ALA A 327 4.49 15.04 -8.08
CA ALA A 327 4.63 13.62 -8.41
C ALA A 327 6.10 13.13 -8.42
N SER A 328 7.07 14.04 -8.44
CA SER A 328 8.51 13.74 -8.57
C SER A 328 9.34 13.86 -7.28
N THR A 329 8.73 14.20 -6.15
CA THR A 329 9.49 14.57 -4.91
C THR A 329 9.89 13.38 -4.02
N GLY A 330 9.78 12.14 -4.51
CA GLY A 330 10.36 10.96 -3.86
C GLY A 330 11.82 10.66 -4.23
N SER A 331 12.37 11.30 -5.27
CA SER A 331 13.69 10.96 -5.83
C SER A 331 14.71 12.10 -5.87
N ARG A 332 14.39 13.29 -5.36
CA ARG A 332 15.30 14.45 -5.36
C ARG A 332 15.81 14.79 -3.95
N GLN A 333 16.73 13.99 -3.42
CA GLN A 333 17.63 14.44 -2.35
C GLN A 333 19.12 14.16 -2.59
N ASN A 334 19.52 13.54 -3.71
CA ASN A 334 20.94 13.31 -4.04
C ASN A 334 21.44 14.10 -5.26
N SER A 335 20.91 15.30 -5.50
CA SER A 335 21.31 16.11 -6.67
C SER A 335 21.49 17.59 -6.32
N GLN A 336 22.23 17.89 -5.25
CA GLN A 336 22.61 19.27 -4.89
C GLN A 336 24.11 19.55 -5.05
N GLN A 337 24.85 18.75 -5.81
CA GLN A 337 26.27 19.05 -6.11
C GLN A 337 26.65 19.14 -7.60
N LEU A 338 25.72 18.96 -8.55
CA LEU A 338 26.02 19.15 -9.98
C LEU A 338 24.88 19.88 -10.67
N THR A 339 24.90 21.21 -10.63
CA THR A 339 24.49 22.11 -11.74
C THR A 339 24.72 23.56 -11.31
N LYS A 340 26.00 23.95 -11.28
CA LYS A 340 26.42 25.36 -11.35
C LYS A 340 27.01 25.65 -12.73
N TRP A 341 26.38 25.17 -13.81
CA TRP A 341 26.77 25.52 -15.19
C TRP A 341 25.53 25.47 -16.10
N ARG A 342 25.39 26.51 -16.92
CA ARG A 342 24.32 26.81 -17.91
C ARG A 342 23.03 27.44 -17.37
N ARG A 343 23.15 28.69 -16.93
CA ARG A 343 22.19 29.74 -17.32
C ARG A 343 22.60 30.25 -18.69
N GLY A 344 21.66 30.28 -19.64
CA GLY A 344 21.84 30.98 -20.91
C GLY A 344 21.01 30.38 -22.03
N ARG A 345 20.00 31.15 -22.47
CA ARG A 345 19.30 31.08 -23.76
C ARG A 345 18.31 29.92 -23.97
N ALA A 346 17.03 30.21 -23.79
CA ALA A 346 16.06 30.30 -24.90
C ALA A 346 14.64 30.40 -24.30
N ALA A 347 14.21 31.63 -24.04
CA ALA A 347 12.80 31.95 -24.05
C ALA A 347 12.29 31.91 -25.51
N LEU A 348 10.98 31.77 -25.65
CA LEU A 348 10.19 32.06 -26.87
C LEU A 348 10.01 30.91 -27.88
N LYS A 349 8.91 30.15 -27.75
CA LYS A 349 7.97 29.96 -28.85
C LYS A 349 6.59 29.47 -28.38
N MET A 350 5.59 30.16 -28.94
CA MET A 350 4.13 30.16 -28.83
C MET A 350 3.44 28.79 -28.61
N ARG A 351 2.41 28.68 -27.77
CA ARG A 351 0.99 29.13 -27.90
C ARG A 351 0.21 28.49 -29.06
N PHE A 352 -0.82 27.74 -28.64
CA PHE A 352 -2.15 27.50 -29.25
C PHE A 352 -2.27 27.08 -30.72
N ALA A 353 -2.84 25.89 -30.92
CA ALA A 353 -3.83 25.63 -31.95
C ALA A 353 -4.89 24.66 -31.39
N TYR A 354 -6.08 25.20 -31.10
CA TYR A 354 -7.31 24.44 -30.92
C TYR A 354 -8.12 24.72 -32.17
N SER A 355 -8.47 23.68 -32.93
CA SER A 355 -9.45 23.77 -34.01
C SER A 355 -10.33 22.52 -33.99
N GLN A 356 -11.63 22.79 -34.06
CA GLN A 356 -12.74 21.87 -34.01
C GLN A 356 -12.90 21.14 -35.35
N ASN A 357 -13.22 19.86 -35.27
CA ASN A 357 -14.13 19.07 -36.12
C ASN A 357 -14.30 17.74 -35.35
N GLY A 358 -15.48 17.30 -34.91
CA GLY A 358 -16.70 17.18 -35.67
C GLY A 358 -16.97 15.68 -35.87
N ILE A 359 -17.57 15.05 -34.85
CA ILE A 359 -18.46 13.87 -34.93
C ILE A 359 -17.93 12.67 -35.73
N ALA A 360 -17.30 11.71 -35.04
CA ALA A 360 -17.45 10.26 -35.26
C ALA A 360 -16.61 9.47 -34.25
N ALA A 361 -17.23 8.99 -33.17
CA ALA A 361 -16.90 7.74 -32.47
C ALA A 361 -17.66 7.68 -31.13
N PHE A 362 -18.97 7.48 -31.21
CA PHE A 362 -19.72 6.89 -30.11
C PHE A 362 -19.45 5.38 -30.14
N LYS A 363 -18.49 4.91 -29.33
CA LYS A 363 -18.52 3.56 -28.73
C LYS A 363 -17.48 3.43 -27.62
N ALA A 364 -17.98 3.10 -26.43
CA ALA A 364 -17.28 2.69 -25.21
C ALA A 364 -16.37 3.73 -24.53
N VAL A 365 -16.98 4.79 -23.97
CA VAL A 365 -16.43 5.41 -22.75
C VAL A 365 -16.73 4.43 -21.60
N GLU A 366 -15.76 3.58 -21.31
CA GLU A 366 -15.74 2.80 -20.08
C GLU A 366 -15.74 3.78 -18.90
N ILE A 367 -16.83 3.77 -18.14
CA ILE A 367 -17.02 4.59 -16.95
C ILE A 367 -15.90 4.21 -15.98
N ASN A 368 -14.91 5.09 -15.85
CA ASN A 368 -13.76 4.88 -14.99
C ASN A 368 -14.18 5.10 -13.51
N THR A 369 -14.88 4.11 -12.95
CA THR A 369 -15.16 3.97 -11.53
C THR A 369 -13.84 3.73 -10.80
N ASN A 370 -13.14 4.81 -10.42
CA ASN A 370 -11.89 4.75 -9.65
C ASN A 370 -12.13 4.39 -8.17
N ALA A 371 -12.65 3.19 -7.92
CA ALA A 371 -12.05 2.34 -6.92
C ALA A 371 -10.89 1.66 -7.65
N GLN A 372 -9.66 1.85 -7.20
CA GLN A 372 -8.49 1.17 -7.78
C GLN A 372 -8.63 -0.33 -7.43
N GLN A 373 -9.43 -1.05 -8.21
CA GLN A 373 -9.63 -2.49 -8.06
C GLN A 373 -8.27 -3.15 -8.23
N LEU A 374 -7.79 -3.79 -7.17
CA LEU A 374 -6.55 -4.56 -7.18
C LEU A 374 -6.73 -5.70 -8.20
N ARG A 375 -5.90 -5.72 -9.26
CA ARG A 375 -5.93 -6.73 -10.32
C ARG A 375 -4.68 -7.61 -10.23
N PRO A 376 -4.70 -8.69 -9.43
CA PRO A 376 -3.56 -9.61 -9.38
C PRO A 376 -3.46 -10.40 -10.69
N ALA A 377 -2.29 -10.37 -11.32
CA ALA A 377 -2.00 -11.16 -12.51
C ALA A 377 -1.28 -12.48 -12.21
N ILE A 378 -0.78 -12.65 -10.99
CA ILE A 378 -0.23 -13.89 -10.48
C ILE A 378 -0.97 -14.24 -9.19
N ARG A 379 -1.38 -15.50 -9.04
CA ARG A 379 -1.93 -16.01 -7.78
C ARG A 379 -1.12 -17.17 -7.26
N VAL A 380 -0.91 -17.20 -5.95
CA VAL A 380 -0.25 -18.31 -5.26
C VAL A 380 -1.22 -18.89 -4.25
N ARG A 381 -1.41 -20.22 -4.26
CA ARG A 381 -2.16 -20.95 -3.24
C ARG A 381 -1.19 -21.83 -2.46
N LEU A 382 -1.23 -21.70 -1.16
CA LEU A 382 -0.55 -22.53 -0.18
C LEU A 382 -1.56 -23.55 0.33
N ASN A 383 -1.33 -24.83 0.07
CA ASN A 383 -2.22 -25.93 0.46
C ASN A 383 -1.83 -26.48 1.84
N ARG A 384 -2.75 -27.19 2.51
CA ARG A 384 -2.59 -27.74 3.87
C ARG A 384 -1.22 -28.38 4.18
N GLN A 385 -0.66 -29.14 3.25
CA GLN A 385 0.63 -29.81 3.42
C GLN A 385 1.79 -28.86 3.78
N ILE A 386 1.80 -27.62 3.28
CA ILE A 386 2.84 -26.64 3.65
C ILE A 386 2.66 -26.15 5.09
N PHE A 387 1.41 -26.08 5.57
CA PHE A 387 1.07 -25.72 6.93
C PHE A 387 1.41 -26.85 7.90
N ASP A 388 1.29 -28.11 7.48
CA ASP A 388 1.74 -29.26 8.26
C ASP A 388 3.27 -29.20 8.48
N GLN A 389 4.06 -28.88 7.44
CA GLN A 389 5.50 -28.62 7.61
C GLN A 389 5.80 -27.39 8.48
N ALA A 390 5.07 -26.30 8.29
CA ALA A 390 5.23 -25.10 9.12
C ALA A 390 4.94 -25.39 10.59
N SER A 391 3.96 -26.25 10.88
CA SER A 391 3.61 -26.70 12.23
C SER A 391 4.75 -27.46 12.90
N LEU A 392 5.45 -28.32 12.15
CA LEU A 392 6.65 -29.01 12.65
C LEU A 392 7.80 -28.04 12.95
N ILE A 393 8.00 -27.02 12.11
CA ILE A 393 9.00 -25.97 12.35
C ILE A 393 8.64 -25.19 13.62
N VAL A 394 7.38 -24.77 13.77
CA VAL A 394 6.92 -24.06 14.98
C VAL A 394 7.09 -24.93 16.22
N LYS A 395 6.78 -26.22 16.16
CA LYS A 395 7.00 -27.16 17.26
C LYS A 395 8.46 -27.17 17.73
N GLY A 396 9.41 -27.29 16.80
CA GLY A 396 10.84 -27.26 17.12
C GLY A 396 11.33 -25.89 17.62
N LEU A 397 10.78 -24.78 17.11
CA LEU A 397 11.11 -23.44 17.61
C LEU A 397 10.61 -23.22 19.04
N ILE A 398 9.41 -23.69 19.36
CA ILE A 398 8.85 -23.62 20.72
C ILE A 398 9.75 -24.42 21.67
N GLU A 399 10.12 -25.65 21.30
CA GLU A 399 11.03 -26.48 22.10
C GLU A 399 12.37 -25.77 22.39
N TYR A 400 12.93 -25.11 21.38
CA TYR A 400 14.22 -24.42 21.50
C TYR A 400 14.15 -23.12 22.33
N GLU A 401 13.05 -22.39 22.26
CA GLU A 401 12.94 -21.06 22.87
C GLU A 401 12.23 -21.05 24.25
N VAL A 402 11.41 -22.04 24.58
CA VAL A 402 10.68 -22.14 25.86
C VAL A 402 11.60 -21.99 27.11
N PRO A 403 12.78 -22.64 27.19
CA PRO A 403 13.69 -22.45 28.32
C PRO A 403 14.23 -21.03 28.47
N ARG A 404 14.11 -20.19 27.43
CA ARG A 404 14.63 -18.82 27.35
C ARG A 404 13.53 -17.77 27.49
N ILE A 405 12.32 -18.17 27.88
CA ILE A 405 11.25 -17.23 28.21
C ILE A 405 11.67 -16.45 29.46
N VAL A 406 11.68 -15.13 29.34
CA VAL A 406 11.97 -14.22 30.46
C VAL A 406 10.64 -13.76 31.02
N ILE A 407 10.37 -14.10 32.28
CA ILE A 407 9.16 -13.64 33.00
C ILE A 407 9.55 -12.41 33.83
N PRO A 408 8.86 -11.26 33.66
CA PRO A 408 9.23 -10.02 34.31
C PRO A 408 9.02 -10.08 35.83
N SER A 409 9.89 -9.41 36.58
CA SER A 409 9.70 -9.19 38.02
C SER A 409 8.48 -8.30 38.26
N THR A 410 7.67 -8.62 39.27
CA THR A 410 6.44 -7.89 39.57
C THR A 410 6.28 -7.65 41.06
N ARG A 411 5.67 -6.52 41.42
CA ARG A 411 5.28 -6.22 42.80
C ARG A 411 3.81 -6.51 42.98
N GLN A 412 3.49 -7.47 43.84
CA GLN A 412 2.13 -7.84 44.19
C GLN A 412 1.74 -7.13 45.48
N CYS A 413 0.64 -6.38 45.45
CA CYS A 413 0.15 -5.64 46.59
C CYS A 413 -1.18 -6.21 47.07
N PHE A 414 -1.28 -6.39 48.39
CA PHE A 414 -2.43 -6.86 49.15
C PHE A 414 -2.87 -5.76 50.11
N THR A 415 -4.03 -5.93 50.74
CA THR A 415 -4.54 -5.02 51.78
C THR A 415 -3.57 -4.87 52.95
N GLU A 416 -2.78 -5.90 53.23
CA GLU A 416 -1.84 -5.99 54.34
C GLU A 416 -0.42 -5.59 53.95
N GLY A 417 -0.09 -5.33 52.68
CA GLY A 417 1.26 -4.95 52.26
C GLY A 417 1.63 -5.40 50.84
N CYS A 418 2.87 -5.13 50.41
CA CYS A 418 3.31 -5.50 49.07
C CYS A 418 4.56 -6.39 49.10
N VAL A 419 4.58 -7.42 48.26
CA VAL A 419 5.69 -8.36 48.08
C VAL A 419 6.22 -8.26 46.65
N ASN A 420 7.53 -8.27 46.49
CA ASN A 420 8.20 -8.33 45.19
C ASN A 420 8.42 -9.80 44.82
N ALA A 421 8.02 -10.18 43.62
CA ALA A 421 8.30 -11.46 42.99
C ALA A 421 9.28 -11.25 41.84
N ASP A 422 10.45 -11.88 41.91
CA ASP A 422 11.51 -11.72 40.92
C ASP A 422 12.20 -13.05 40.59
N SER A 423 13.21 -12.99 39.73
CA SER A 423 14.09 -14.13 39.43
C SER A 423 13.35 -15.37 38.92
N PHE A 424 12.24 -15.17 38.20
CA PHE A 424 11.46 -16.25 37.62
C PHE A 424 12.29 -17.04 36.59
N ARG A 425 12.29 -18.35 36.73
CA ARG A 425 12.94 -19.30 35.82
C ARG A 425 12.04 -20.49 35.54
N MET A 426 12.10 -21.00 34.30
CA MET A 426 11.46 -22.25 33.93
C MET A 426 12.22 -23.41 34.61
N ALA A 427 11.59 -24.07 35.57
CA ALA A 427 12.21 -25.17 36.33
C ALA A 427 12.09 -26.50 35.58
N SER A 428 10.94 -26.76 34.96
CA SER A 428 10.70 -27.94 34.13
C SER A 428 9.53 -27.70 33.19
N PHE A 429 9.51 -28.37 32.04
CA PHE A 429 8.35 -28.37 31.14
C PHE A 429 8.20 -29.71 30.42
N ARG A 430 6.96 -30.07 30.07
CA ARG A 430 6.62 -31.15 29.14
C ARG A 430 6.31 -30.52 27.79
N GLN A 431 6.75 -31.16 26.72
CA GLN A 431 6.43 -30.71 25.37
C GLN A 431 4.91 -30.74 25.11
N PRO A 432 4.37 -29.77 24.38
CA PRO A 432 2.97 -29.77 23.99
C PRO A 432 2.66 -30.96 23.06
N SER A 433 1.54 -31.64 23.29
CA SER A 433 1.13 -32.77 22.45
C SER A 433 0.63 -32.33 21.06
N PHE A 434 0.14 -31.09 20.94
CA PHE A 434 -0.32 -30.52 19.68
C PHE A 434 0.22 -29.11 19.45
N VAL A 435 0.86 -28.90 18.31
CA VAL A 435 1.29 -27.59 17.80
C VAL A 435 0.89 -27.49 16.34
N ALA A 436 0.11 -26.48 16.00
CA ALA A 436 -0.31 -26.23 14.62
C ALA A 436 -0.10 -24.77 14.23
N PHE A 437 0.38 -24.55 13.01
CA PHE A 437 0.39 -23.28 12.29
C PHE A 437 -0.57 -23.40 11.11
N GLU A 438 -1.77 -22.81 11.25
CA GLU A 438 -2.88 -23.04 10.32
C GLU A 438 -3.43 -21.72 9.74
N PRO A 439 -3.98 -21.74 8.52
CA PRO A 439 -4.74 -20.61 8.00
C PRO A 439 -6.02 -20.41 8.80
N HIS A 440 -6.41 -19.14 9.01
CA HIS A 440 -7.58 -18.77 9.78
C HIS A 440 -8.43 -17.74 9.05
N PHE A 441 -9.71 -18.03 8.89
CA PHE A 441 -10.62 -17.19 8.12
C PHE A 441 -11.02 -15.91 8.89
N PRO A 442 -11.10 -14.72 8.26
CA PRO A 442 -10.57 -14.35 6.95
C PRO A 442 -9.15 -13.74 7.06
N ASN A 443 -8.25 -14.17 6.17
CA ASN A 443 -6.93 -13.56 5.91
C ASN A 443 -5.96 -13.57 7.10
N ARG A 444 -6.11 -14.52 8.03
CA ARG A 444 -5.29 -14.66 9.23
C ARG A 444 -4.56 -15.99 9.23
N PHE A 445 -3.65 -16.11 10.18
CA PHE A 445 -2.97 -17.34 10.56
C PHE A 445 -3.14 -17.51 12.06
N ARG A 446 -3.15 -18.76 12.51
CA ARG A 446 -3.25 -19.12 13.91
C ARG A 446 -2.15 -20.10 14.26
N ILE A 447 -1.39 -19.77 15.30
CA ILE A 447 -0.59 -20.74 16.03
C ILE A 447 -1.44 -21.24 17.18
N ARG A 448 -1.62 -22.55 17.25
CA ARG A 448 -2.32 -23.22 18.34
C ARG A 448 -1.38 -24.20 19.01
N VAL A 449 -1.26 -24.09 20.32
CA VAL A 449 -0.52 -25.00 21.19
C VAL A 449 -1.51 -25.54 22.20
N ASN A 450 -1.59 -26.86 22.38
CA ASN A 450 -2.42 -27.48 23.41
C ASN A 450 -1.57 -28.39 24.30
N ASP A 451 -2.08 -28.67 25.51
CA ASP A 451 -1.52 -29.66 26.43
C ASP A 451 -0.06 -29.38 26.78
N PHE A 452 0.23 -28.09 27.04
CA PHE A 452 1.53 -27.64 27.49
C PHE A 452 1.58 -27.62 29.03
N ASP A 453 2.45 -28.42 29.63
CA ASP A 453 2.63 -28.48 31.07
C ASP A 453 4.00 -27.92 31.46
N PHE A 454 4.05 -27.08 32.49
CA PHE A 454 5.32 -26.52 32.94
C PHE A 454 5.27 -26.04 34.38
N MET A 455 6.46 -25.86 34.96
CA MET A 455 6.69 -25.37 36.30
C MET A 455 7.71 -24.24 36.24
N VAL A 456 7.33 -23.09 36.79
CA VAL A 456 8.16 -21.89 36.93
C VAL A 456 8.41 -21.66 38.42
N THR A 457 9.65 -21.35 38.78
CA THR A 457 10.02 -20.97 40.15
C THR A 457 10.53 -19.54 40.16
N GLY A 458 10.11 -18.73 41.14
CA GLY A 458 10.62 -17.37 41.38
C GLY A 458 10.90 -17.14 42.87
N GLN A 459 11.56 -16.03 43.18
CA GLN A 459 11.85 -15.60 44.54
C GLN A 459 10.86 -14.53 44.97
N LEU A 460 10.47 -14.56 46.25
CA LEU A 460 9.62 -13.56 46.89
C LEU A 460 10.38 -12.86 48.00
N SER A 461 10.30 -11.53 48.01
CA SER A 461 10.86 -10.68 49.06
C SER A 461 9.95 -9.48 49.34
N GLY A 462 9.74 -9.13 50.60
CA GLY A 462 8.95 -7.96 50.96
C GLY A 462 8.59 -7.88 52.43
N THR A 463 7.65 -7.00 52.77
CA THR A 463 7.12 -6.86 54.13
C THR A 463 5.60 -6.81 54.09
N ILE A 464 4.94 -7.53 55.00
CA ILE A 464 3.49 -7.48 55.21
C ILE A 464 3.22 -6.97 56.63
N GLN A 465 2.27 -6.07 56.74
CA GLN A 465 1.84 -5.42 57.97
C GLN A 465 0.48 -5.97 58.40
N VAL A 466 0.50 -6.90 59.36
CA VAL A 466 -0.72 -7.43 59.99
C VAL A 466 -1.00 -6.70 61.30
N ILE A 467 0.01 -6.60 62.17
CA ILE A 467 0.01 -5.80 63.42
C ILE A 467 1.38 -5.09 63.55
N LEU A 468 2.46 -5.82 63.26
CA LEU A 468 3.84 -5.33 63.08
C LEU A 468 4.34 -5.71 61.67
N PRO A 469 5.31 -4.98 61.08
CA PRO A 469 5.87 -5.31 59.78
C PRO A 469 6.70 -6.60 59.85
N ILE A 470 6.23 -7.67 59.21
CA ILE A 470 6.92 -8.97 59.14
C ILE A 470 7.65 -9.06 57.79
N PRO A 471 8.98 -9.27 57.77
CA PRO A 471 9.70 -9.55 56.53
C PRO A 471 9.30 -10.92 56.01
N ILE A 472 8.96 -10.97 54.72
CA ILE A 472 8.58 -12.17 54.02
C ILE A 472 9.64 -12.50 52.99
N THR A 473 10.24 -13.68 53.13
CA THR A 473 11.11 -14.31 52.14
C THR A 473 10.56 -15.69 51.84
N GLY A 474 10.61 -16.09 50.57
CA GLY A 474 10.15 -17.40 50.16
C GLY A 474 10.28 -17.60 48.66
N THR A 475 9.78 -18.75 48.19
CA THR A 475 9.79 -19.10 46.77
C THR A 475 8.37 -19.22 46.26
N ILE A 476 8.07 -18.61 45.12
CA ILE A 476 6.81 -18.82 44.40
C ILE A 476 7.00 -19.91 43.35
N VAL A 477 6.13 -20.91 43.38
CA VAL A 477 6.08 -22.00 42.41
C VAL A 477 4.78 -21.88 41.62
N VAL A 478 4.91 -21.64 40.32
CA VAL A 478 3.79 -21.51 39.38
C VAL A 478 3.76 -22.73 38.49
N THR A 479 2.69 -23.52 38.57
CA THR A 479 2.47 -24.72 37.77
C THR A 479 1.36 -24.45 36.74
N GLY A 480 1.68 -24.57 35.47
CA GLY A 480 0.71 -24.59 34.38
C GLY A 480 0.41 -26.03 33.97
N ARG A 481 -0.88 -26.42 33.93
CA ARG A 481 -1.33 -27.74 33.46
C ARG A 481 -2.36 -27.63 32.35
N ASN A 482 -2.20 -28.46 31.35
CA ASN A 482 -2.98 -28.53 30.12
C ASN A 482 -3.14 -27.15 29.46
N ILE A 483 -2.07 -26.36 29.43
CA ILE A 483 -2.12 -24.97 28.96
C ILE A 483 -2.34 -24.96 27.44
N GLY A 484 -3.39 -24.26 27.03
CA GLY A 484 -3.71 -23.96 25.63
C GLY A 484 -3.32 -22.53 25.29
N VAL A 485 -2.56 -22.33 24.22
CA VAL A 485 -2.17 -21.00 23.73
C VAL A 485 -2.64 -20.84 22.30
N SER A 486 -3.37 -19.75 22.04
CA SER A 486 -3.83 -19.38 20.69
C SER A 486 -3.28 -18.01 20.35
N ALA A 487 -2.39 -17.95 19.35
CA ALA A 487 -1.84 -16.71 18.80
C ALA A 487 -2.31 -16.50 17.35
N VAL A 488 -2.99 -15.39 17.11
CA VAL A 488 -3.56 -15.01 15.82
C VAL A 488 -2.77 -13.86 15.22
N MET A 489 -2.41 -13.99 13.96
CA MET A 489 -1.65 -13.00 13.19
C MET A 489 -2.24 -12.81 11.80
N ASP A 490 -1.99 -11.66 11.18
CA ASP A 490 -2.30 -11.42 9.77
C ASP A 490 -1.05 -11.06 8.98
N MET A 491 -1.08 -11.32 7.68
CA MET A 491 0.01 -10.92 6.80
C MET A 491 -0.23 -9.49 6.30
N GLN A 492 0.76 -8.64 6.52
CA GLN A 492 0.73 -7.23 6.21
C GLN A 492 1.92 -6.86 5.33
N LYS A 493 1.89 -5.65 4.75
CA LYS A 493 3.02 -5.10 4.01
C LYS A 493 3.49 -3.78 4.58
N THR A 494 4.80 -3.58 4.58
CA THR A 494 5.41 -2.30 4.98
C THR A 494 5.18 -1.22 3.90
N VAL A 495 5.54 0.03 4.21
CA VAL A 495 5.51 1.14 3.24
C VAL A 495 6.40 0.86 2.01
N ASN A 496 7.40 -0.01 2.17
CA ASN A 496 8.28 -0.43 1.09
C ASN A 496 7.80 -1.74 0.42
N ASP A 497 6.52 -2.11 0.54
CA ASP A 497 5.92 -3.33 0.00
C ASP A 497 6.61 -4.65 0.43
N LEU A 498 7.31 -4.66 1.58
CA LEU A 498 7.85 -5.91 2.15
C LEU A 498 6.78 -6.62 3.00
N PRO A 499 6.52 -7.93 2.77
CA PRO A 499 5.57 -8.69 3.55
C PRO A 499 6.12 -9.03 4.94
N TYR A 500 5.26 -9.00 5.95
CA TYR A 500 5.58 -9.40 7.32
C TYR A 500 4.32 -9.89 8.05
N PHE A 501 4.48 -10.68 9.11
CA PHE A 501 3.36 -11.05 9.96
C PHE A 501 3.16 -10.00 11.05
N ARG A 502 1.93 -9.54 11.21
CA ARG A 502 1.52 -8.68 12.31
C ARG A 502 0.68 -9.49 13.29
N PHE A 503 1.10 -9.46 14.54
CA PHE A 503 0.42 -10.10 15.64
C PHE A 503 -0.87 -9.33 15.98
N LEU A 504 -2.01 -10.04 16.08
CA LEU A 504 -3.32 -9.44 16.34
C LEU A 504 -3.80 -9.70 17.75
N GLU A 505 -3.78 -10.98 18.16
CA GLU A 505 -4.29 -11.45 19.44
C GLU A 505 -3.45 -12.64 19.89
N CYS A 506 -3.21 -12.75 21.18
CA CYS A 506 -2.71 -13.97 21.80
C CYS A 506 -3.26 -14.06 23.20
N ARG A 507 -3.65 -15.26 23.59
CA ARG A 507 -4.21 -15.54 24.91
C ARG A 507 -4.03 -17.00 25.29
N ILE A 508 -4.14 -17.28 26.58
CA ILE A 508 -4.25 -18.64 27.11
C ILE A 508 -5.72 -19.05 27.07
N ASP A 509 -6.11 -19.91 26.12
CA ASP A 509 -7.50 -20.32 25.88
C ASP A 509 -7.91 -21.63 26.57
N GLY A 510 -6.97 -22.31 27.22
CA GLY A 510 -7.23 -23.55 27.96
C GLY A 510 -6.24 -23.79 29.09
N GLY A 511 -6.57 -24.74 29.97
CA GLY A 511 -5.75 -25.13 31.11
C GLY A 511 -5.86 -24.22 32.34
N PHE A 512 -5.26 -24.65 33.43
CA PHE A 512 -5.24 -23.92 34.70
C PHE A 512 -3.81 -23.62 35.12
N VAL A 513 -3.65 -22.45 35.76
CA VAL A 513 -2.39 -21.97 36.33
C VAL A 513 -2.59 -21.94 37.84
N LEU A 514 -1.76 -22.67 38.55
CA LEU A 514 -1.74 -22.75 40.01
C LEU A 514 -0.47 -22.09 40.52
N ALA A 515 -0.60 -21.08 41.37
CA ALA A 515 0.54 -20.47 42.07
C ALA A 515 0.50 -20.85 43.55
N GLN A 516 1.60 -21.38 44.05
CA GLN A 516 1.79 -21.77 45.44
C GLN A 516 3.08 -21.16 45.97
N LEU A 517 3.05 -20.75 47.23
CA LEU A 517 4.23 -20.32 47.94
C LEU A 517 4.86 -21.51 48.67
N ALA A 518 6.19 -21.52 48.72
CA ALA A 518 6.99 -22.50 49.44
C ALA A 518 8.11 -21.80 50.20
N ASN A 519 8.67 -22.47 51.21
CA ASN A 519 9.83 -22.02 51.98
C ASN A 519 9.64 -20.69 52.74
N MET A 520 8.43 -20.42 53.26
CA MET A 520 8.16 -19.24 54.11
C MET A 520 8.03 -19.58 55.61
N GLY A 521 8.37 -20.80 56.02
CA GLY A 521 8.21 -21.27 57.40
C GLY A 521 6.75 -21.51 57.80
N LEU A 522 6.43 -21.33 59.08
CA LEU A 522 5.12 -21.64 59.71
C LEU A 522 3.90 -20.94 59.08
N ILE A 523 4.12 -19.90 58.27
CA ILE A 523 3.04 -19.10 57.66
C ILE A 523 2.70 -19.51 56.22
N THR A 524 3.39 -20.49 55.65
CA THR A 524 3.24 -20.88 54.23
C THR A 524 1.81 -21.34 53.92
N ASP A 525 1.27 -22.27 54.72
CA ASP A 525 -0.07 -22.84 54.47
C ASP A 525 -1.19 -21.81 54.67
N SER A 526 -1.07 -20.99 55.71
CA SER A 526 -2.03 -19.90 55.98
C SER A 526 -2.09 -18.88 54.84
N ILE A 527 -0.95 -18.54 54.23
CA ILE A 527 -0.90 -17.60 53.11
C ILE A 527 -1.44 -18.26 51.84
N ASN A 528 -1.08 -19.52 51.57
CA ASN A 528 -1.62 -20.26 50.43
C ASN A 528 -3.15 -20.41 50.52
N GLN A 529 -3.69 -20.68 51.71
CA GLN A 529 -5.14 -20.79 51.94
C GLN A 529 -5.86 -19.44 51.74
N LYS A 530 -5.27 -18.33 52.22
CA LYS A 530 -5.88 -17.00 52.14
C LYS A 530 -5.74 -16.34 50.76
N PHE A 531 -4.57 -16.44 50.12
CA PHE A 531 -4.21 -15.69 48.91
C PHE A 531 -4.00 -16.55 47.66
N GLY A 532 -4.04 -17.88 47.74
CA GLY A 532 -3.72 -18.78 46.63
C GLY A 532 -4.51 -18.53 45.35
N ASN A 533 -5.80 -18.19 45.44
CA ASN A 533 -6.63 -17.86 44.27
C ASN A 533 -6.20 -16.55 43.59
N MET A 534 -5.86 -15.54 44.40
CA MET A 534 -5.38 -14.25 43.90
C MET A 534 -3.99 -14.39 43.26
N LEU A 535 -3.09 -15.14 43.89
CA LEU A 535 -1.76 -15.47 43.35
C LEU A 535 -1.89 -16.19 42.02
N SER A 536 -2.75 -17.22 41.95
CA SER A 536 -2.97 -18.00 40.73
C SER A 536 -3.53 -17.16 39.57
N SER A 537 -4.49 -16.27 39.87
CA SER A 537 -5.07 -15.34 38.88
C SER A 537 -4.04 -14.34 38.36
N GLN A 538 -3.23 -13.75 39.25
CA GLN A 538 -2.17 -12.81 38.88
C GLN A 538 -1.07 -13.49 38.07
N SER A 539 -0.62 -14.68 38.50
CA SER A 539 0.36 -15.46 37.76
C SER A 539 -0.14 -15.87 36.38
N ARG A 540 -1.44 -16.17 36.21
CA ARG A 540 -2.01 -16.44 34.87
C ARG A 540 -1.87 -15.23 33.94
N MET A 541 -2.22 -14.03 34.40
CA MET A 541 -2.11 -12.81 33.58
C MET A 541 -0.65 -12.51 33.19
N GLN A 542 0.27 -12.63 34.14
CA GLN A 542 1.71 -12.40 33.89
C GLN A 542 2.29 -13.41 32.88
N LEU A 543 1.90 -14.67 33.03
CA LEU A 543 2.34 -15.75 32.16
C LEU A 543 1.77 -15.60 30.74
N GLU A 544 0.50 -15.18 30.61
CA GLU A 544 -0.09 -14.86 29.33
C GLU A 544 0.68 -13.72 28.63
N GLU A 545 1.00 -12.63 29.34
CA GLU A 545 1.79 -11.53 28.79
C GLU A 545 3.19 -12.00 28.33
N ALA A 546 3.90 -12.77 29.16
CA ALA A 546 5.24 -13.28 28.85
C ALA A 546 5.25 -14.25 27.64
N ILE A 547 4.31 -15.21 27.60
CA ILE A 547 4.18 -16.16 26.49
C ILE A 547 3.83 -15.41 25.20
N CYS A 548 2.89 -14.47 25.25
CA CYS A 548 2.44 -13.75 24.08
C CYS A 548 3.49 -12.77 23.52
N GLU A 549 4.24 -12.08 24.38
CA GLU A 549 5.39 -11.28 23.97
C GLU A 549 6.44 -12.16 23.27
N HIS A 550 6.73 -13.32 23.84
CA HIS A 550 7.68 -14.25 23.30
C HIS A 550 7.25 -14.85 21.95
N MET A 551 5.97 -15.22 21.80
CA MET A 551 5.38 -15.67 20.53
C MET A 551 5.47 -14.60 19.44
N ASN A 552 5.23 -13.33 19.79
CA ASN A 552 5.42 -12.22 18.86
C ASN A 552 6.89 -12.10 18.43
N ARG A 553 7.84 -12.15 19.38
CA ARG A 553 9.28 -12.09 19.09
C ARG A 553 9.72 -13.21 18.16
N LEU A 554 9.32 -14.45 18.44
CA LEU A 554 9.61 -15.64 17.64
C LEU A 554 9.06 -15.47 16.22
N THR A 555 7.81 -15.03 16.10
CA THR A 555 7.17 -14.76 14.80
C THR A 555 7.95 -13.73 13.99
N GLN A 556 8.34 -12.61 14.61
CA GLN A 556 9.10 -11.58 13.91
C GLN A 556 10.49 -12.07 13.50
N GLN A 557 11.24 -12.70 14.41
CA GLN A 557 12.61 -13.12 14.18
C GLN A 557 12.73 -14.26 13.17
N HIS A 558 11.83 -15.24 13.20
CA HIS A 558 11.93 -16.44 12.37
C HIS A 558 11.07 -16.40 11.11
N PHE A 559 9.89 -15.78 11.14
CA PHE A 559 9.00 -15.78 9.97
C PHE A 559 9.09 -14.46 9.20
N SER A 560 8.84 -13.31 9.85
CA SER A 560 8.82 -12.01 9.17
C SER A 560 10.17 -11.66 8.52
N THR A 561 11.30 -11.92 9.18
CA THR A 561 12.63 -11.66 8.59
C THR A 561 12.90 -12.51 7.34
N ARG A 562 12.29 -13.70 7.23
CA ARG A 562 12.48 -14.62 6.10
C ARG A 562 11.53 -14.27 4.96
N LEU A 563 10.28 -13.92 5.26
CA LEU A 563 9.34 -13.37 4.27
C LEU A 563 9.88 -12.09 3.61
N ALA A 564 10.55 -11.23 4.39
CA ALA A 564 11.19 -10.02 3.86
C ALA A 564 12.32 -10.28 2.86
N ARG A 565 12.83 -11.52 2.74
CA ARG A 565 13.84 -11.91 1.73
C ARG A 565 13.25 -12.20 0.36
N ILE A 566 11.93 -12.35 0.26
CA ILE A 566 11.26 -12.57 -1.03
C ILE A 566 11.51 -11.32 -1.89
N PRO A 567 12.07 -11.47 -3.10
CA PRO A 567 12.41 -10.33 -3.94
C PRO A 567 11.16 -9.60 -4.39
N ARG A 568 11.25 -8.26 -4.50
CA ARG A 568 10.15 -7.41 -4.99
C ARG A 568 9.92 -7.52 -6.49
N SER A 569 10.93 -7.99 -7.23
CA SER A 569 10.85 -8.21 -8.66
C SER A 569 11.79 -9.33 -9.08
N PHE A 570 11.40 -10.10 -10.09
CA PHE A 570 12.27 -11.07 -10.77
C PHE A 570 12.65 -10.58 -12.15
N SER A 571 13.89 -10.83 -12.57
CA SER A 571 14.24 -10.62 -13.98
C SER A 571 13.76 -11.79 -14.85
N ALA A 572 13.37 -11.50 -16.09
CA ALA A 572 12.99 -12.54 -17.06
C ALA A 572 14.16 -13.51 -17.33
N LYS A 573 15.40 -13.02 -17.25
CA LYS A 573 16.62 -13.85 -17.26
C LYS A 573 16.61 -14.91 -16.15
N GLU A 574 16.38 -14.52 -14.90
CA GLU A 574 16.38 -15.45 -13.76
C GLU A 574 15.31 -16.53 -13.93
N LEU A 575 14.14 -16.17 -14.46
CA LEU A 575 13.07 -17.13 -14.77
C LEU A 575 13.50 -18.13 -15.86
N MET A 576 14.14 -17.65 -16.93
CA MET A 576 14.60 -18.51 -18.02
C MET A 576 15.76 -19.42 -17.59
N GLU A 577 16.66 -18.94 -16.73
CA GLU A 577 17.72 -19.76 -16.14
C GLU A 577 17.17 -20.91 -15.30
N ILE A 578 16.06 -20.69 -14.55
CA ILE A 578 15.38 -21.75 -13.79
C ILE A 578 14.87 -22.87 -14.72
N VAL A 579 14.40 -22.53 -15.92
CA VAL A 579 13.87 -23.50 -16.89
C VAL A 579 14.97 -24.22 -17.67
N ILE A 580 16.09 -23.55 -17.99
CA ILE A 580 17.14 -24.08 -18.87
C ILE A 580 18.28 -24.78 -18.10
N SER A 581 18.50 -24.46 -16.82
CA SER A 581 19.68 -24.96 -16.11
C SER A 581 19.55 -26.43 -15.70
N ASN A 582 20.07 -27.37 -16.51
CA ASN A 582 20.54 -28.69 -16.03
C ASN A 582 21.49 -29.50 -16.94
N HIS A 583 22.12 -28.93 -17.99
CA HIS A 583 23.16 -29.65 -18.75
C HIS A 583 24.60 -29.43 -18.25
N ILE A 584 24.82 -29.13 -16.97
CA ILE A 584 26.18 -28.92 -16.44
C ILE A 584 26.45 -29.84 -15.23
N LYS A 585 27.21 -30.91 -15.45
CA LYS A 585 28.09 -31.47 -14.41
C LYS A 585 29.09 -30.36 -14.06
N LYS A 586 28.95 -29.72 -12.89
CA LYS A 586 29.96 -28.79 -12.38
C LYS A 586 31.23 -29.58 -12.06
N SER A 587 32.32 -29.30 -12.75
CA SER A 587 33.65 -29.61 -12.24
C SER A 587 33.90 -28.78 -10.97
N SER A 588 34.51 -29.43 -9.99
CA SER A 588 34.81 -28.93 -8.67
C SER A 588 35.85 -27.80 -8.67
N SER A 589 35.80 -27.01 -7.58
CA SER A 589 36.86 -26.14 -7.02
C SER A 589 36.92 -24.67 -7.46
N THR A 590 36.42 -23.78 -6.61
CA THR A 590 37.23 -22.73 -5.94
C THR A 590 36.39 -21.99 -4.89
N PRO A 591 36.99 -21.54 -3.76
CA PRO A 591 36.25 -21.14 -2.57
C PRO A 591 35.70 -19.71 -2.65
N ALA A 592 34.73 -19.48 -1.75
CA ALA A 592 33.92 -18.29 -1.58
C ALA A 592 34.68 -16.96 -1.75
N ARG A 593 34.27 -16.17 -2.76
CA ARG A 593 34.61 -14.75 -2.84
C ARG A 593 33.48 -13.89 -2.26
N SER A 594 33.89 -13.02 -1.34
CA SER A 594 33.11 -12.03 -0.59
C SER A 594 31.91 -11.40 -1.34
N PHE A 595 30.78 -11.35 -0.63
CA PHE A 595 29.51 -10.73 -1.03
C PHE A 595 29.68 -9.25 -1.44
N THR A 596 30.68 -8.56 -0.91
CA THR A 596 30.98 -7.15 -1.17
C THR A 596 31.54 -6.93 -2.59
N ALA A 597 32.24 -7.91 -3.16
CA ALA A 597 32.69 -7.87 -4.56
C ALA A 597 31.54 -8.11 -5.56
N MET A 598 30.50 -8.86 -5.15
CA MET A 598 29.32 -9.16 -5.97
C MET A 598 28.40 -7.95 -6.11
N VAL A 599 28.25 -7.14 -5.05
CA VAL A 599 27.45 -5.91 -5.08
C VAL A 599 28.12 -4.81 -5.92
N ARG A 600 29.46 -4.71 -5.88
CA ARG A 600 30.20 -3.70 -6.67
C ARG A 600 30.21 -4.01 -8.18
N ARG A 601 30.18 -5.28 -8.60
CA ARG A 601 30.07 -5.68 -10.02
C ARG A 601 28.67 -5.53 -10.62
N ARG A 602 27.60 -5.58 -9.81
CA ARG A 602 26.21 -5.43 -10.30
C ARG A 602 25.90 -4.01 -10.80
N HIS A 603 26.59 -2.99 -10.28
CA HIS A 603 26.42 -1.61 -10.71
C HIS A 603 27.33 -1.19 -11.87
N THR A 604 28.49 -1.85 -12.06
CA THR A 604 29.44 -1.48 -13.12
C THR A 604 29.28 -2.26 -14.43
N ARG A 605 28.68 -3.46 -14.42
CA ARG A 605 28.43 -4.21 -15.67
C ARG A 605 27.15 -3.84 -16.42
N ALA A 606 26.23 -3.10 -15.80
CA ALA A 606 24.97 -2.73 -16.44
C ALA A 606 25.05 -1.43 -17.27
N ALA A 607 26.18 -0.72 -17.23
CA ALA A 607 26.34 0.61 -17.85
C ALA A 607 27.54 0.76 -18.79
N THR A 608 28.38 -0.27 -18.96
CA THR A 608 29.55 -0.22 -19.86
C THR A 608 29.87 -1.62 -20.39
N ASP A 609 29.08 -2.08 -21.36
CA ASP A 609 29.53 -3.05 -22.38
C ASP A 609 28.59 -2.87 -23.58
N ASP A 610 28.62 -1.65 -24.14
CA ASP A 610 27.72 -1.18 -25.21
C ASP A 610 28.30 -1.45 -26.60
N ASN A 611 29.15 -2.47 -26.73
CA ASN A 611 29.68 -2.94 -28.01
C ASN A 611 29.17 -4.36 -28.30
N ASP A 612 27.85 -4.50 -28.42
CA ASP A 612 27.26 -5.73 -28.96
C ASP A 612 27.35 -5.64 -30.49
N TYR A 613 28.29 -6.39 -31.09
CA TYR A 613 28.71 -6.41 -32.51
C TYR A 613 27.56 -6.38 -33.56
N TYR A 614 26.33 -6.70 -33.15
CA TYR A 614 25.16 -6.87 -33.99
C TYR A 614 24.19 -5.67 -34.00
N ASP A 615 24.25 -4.75 -33.04
CA ASP A 615 23.41 -3.53 -33.06
C ASP A 615 23.92 -2.50 -34.10
N ASP A 616 25.18 -2.62 -34.55
CA ASP A 616 25.84 -1.74 -35.52
C ASP A 616 25.73 -2.21 -37.00
N ILE A 617 25.16 -3.38 -37.28
CA ILE A 617 25.17 -4.00 -38.63
C ILE A 617 24.31 -3.23 -39.64
N GLU A 618 23.43 -2.32 -39.20
CA GLU A 618 22.72 -1.40 -40.12
C GLU A 618 23.52 -0.13 -40.47
N LYS A 619 24.69 0.12 -39.86
CA LYS A 619 25.39 1.42 -39.97
C LYS A 619 26.83 1.39 -40.49
N ALA A 620 27.41 0.25 -40.86
CA ALA A 620 28.82 0.21 -41.26
C ALA A 620 29.06 -0.64 -42.52
N GLU A 621 29.30 0.03 -43.64
CA GLU A 621 30.00 -0.50 -44.81
C GLU A 621 31.52 -0.51 -44.52
N GLY A 622 32.16 -1.67 -44.52
CA GLY A 622 33.61 -1.80 -44.41
C GLY A 622 34.09 -3.26 -44.28
N PRO A 623 35.23 -3.68 -44.89
CA PRO A 623 35.56 -5.09 -45.07
C PRO A 623 36.70 -5.58 -44.14
N ILE A 624 36.58 -6.73 -43.45
CA ILE A 624 37.75 -7.45 -42.86
C ILE A 624 37.57 -9.00 -42.76
N LYS A 625 38.64 -9.68 -43.25
CA LYS A 625 39.31 -11.02 -43.08
C LYS A 625 38.64 -12.27 -42.47
N PRO A 626 38.93 -13.49 -43.03
CA PRO A 626 38.33 -14.77 -42.59
C PRO A 626 39.24 -15.59 -41.66
N ASN A 627 38.66 -16.52 -40.86
CA ASN A 627 39.39 -17.70 -40.42
C ASN A 627 38.54 -18.95 -40.06
N LYS A 628 39.07 -20.08 -40.57
CA LYS A 628 39.01 -21.53 -40.25
C LYS A 628 37.69 -22.31 -40.09
N VAL A 629 37.63 -23.39 -40.88
CA VAL A 629 36.57 -24.39 -41.06
C VAL A 629 36.83 -25.63 -40.18
N VAL A 630 35.76 -26.22 -39.63
CA VAL A 630 35.75 -27.50 -38.87
C VAL A 630 34.68 -28.43 -39.49
N PRO A 631 34.89 -29.77 -39.53
CA PRO A 631 34.14 -30.68 -40.41
C PRO A 631 32.77 -31.14 -39.89
N ALA A 632 32.00 -31.73 -40.81
CA ALA A 632 30.57 -32.04 -40.75
C ALA A 632 30.19 -33.23 -39.85
N ALA A 633 28.96 -33.23 -39.32
CA ALA A 633 28.39 -34.32 -38.54
C ALA A 633 26.98 -34.71 -39.03
N ASN A 634 26.75 -36.02 -39.09
CA ASN A 634 25.51 -36.70 -39.44
C ASN A 634 24.37 -36.44 -38.43
N PHE A 635 23.13 -36.41 -38.91
CA PHE A 635 21.91 -36.30 -38.08
C PHE A 635 21.69 -37.56 -37.22
N ARG A 636 22.29 -37.59 -36.02
CA ARG A 636 21.82 -38.39 -34.88
C ARG A 636 21.57 -37.47 -33.68
N ARG A 637 20.51 -37.78 -32.92
CA ARG A 637 20.06 -37.19 -31.64
C ARG A 637 20.73 -35.87 -31.23
N ILE A 638 19.99 -34.75 -31.39
CA ILE A 638 20.45 -33.43 -30.97
C ILE A 638 20.38 -33.32 -29.44
N GLN A 639 21.53 -33.12 -28.79
CA GLN A 639 21.63 -32.71 -27.38
C GLN A 639 22.04 -31.24 -27.34
N LEU A 640 21.20 -30.37 -26.74
CA LEU A 640 21.48 -28.94 -26.62
C LEU A 640 22.22 -28.66 -25.31
N SER A 641 23.44 -28.15 -25.38
CA SER A 641 24.13 -27.60 -24.21
C SER A 641 23.63 -26.19 -23.87
N LYS A 642 23.98 -25.68 -22.69
CA LYS A 642 23.69 -24.29 -22.31
C LYS A 642 24.36 -23.28 -23.26
N GLU A 643 25.54 -23.62 -23.77
CA GLU A 643 26.26 -22.79 -24.75
C GLU A 643 25.53 -22.76 -26.09
N ASP A 644 24.99 -23.90 -26.55
CA ASP A 644 24.19 -23.95 -27.78
C ASP A 644 22.93 -23.08 -27.66
N VAL A 645 22.25 -23.12 -26.50
CA VAL A 645 21.08 -22.27 -26.25
C VAL A 645 21.45 -20.80 -26.19
N ASN A 646 22.58 -20.43 -25.57
CA ASN A 646 23.04 -19.04 -25.51
C ASN A 646 23.51 -18.52 -26.87
N ASN A 647 24.15 -19.38 -27.69
CA ASN A 647 24.57 -19.06 -29.05
C ASN A 647 23.35 -18.88 -29.96
N PHE A 648 22.29 -19.67 -29.77
CA PHE A 648 21.03 -19.52 -30.50
C PHE A 648 20.19 -18.33 -30.00
N PHE A 649 20.12 -18.13 -28.68
CA PHE A 649 19.33 -17.10 -28.02
C PHE A 649 20.06 -16.57 -26.77
N ASN A 650 20.58 -15.35 -26.85
CA ASN A 650 21.32 -14.76 -25.73
C ASN A 650 20.38 -14.32 -24.59
N ILE A 651 20.26 -15.17 -23.56
CA ILE A 651 19.39 -14.96 -22.39
C ILE A 651 19.80 -13.71 -21.59
N ASP A 652 21.05 -13.24 -21.68
CA ASP A 652 21.50 -12.05 -20.96
C ASP A 652 20.73 -10.78 -21.39
N ARG A 653 20.20 -10.77 -22.62
CA ARG A 653 19.35 -9.69 -23.14
C ARG A 653 17.99 -9.60 -22.45
N LEU A 654 17.62 -10.53 -21.56
CA LEU A 654 16.40 -10.48 -20.77
C LEU A 654 16.59 -9.89 -19.36
N GLY A 655 17.83 -9.54 -18.98
CA GLY A 655 18.16 -9.11 -17.61
C GLY A 655 17.50 -7.80 -17.16
N HIS A 656 17.15 -6.91 -18.09
CA HIS A 656 16.51 -5.62 -17.79
C HIS A 656 14.98 -5.65 -17.74
N ILE A 657 14.36 -6.80 -18.06
CA ILE A 657 12.91 -6.99 -18.02
C ILE A 657 12.54 -7.58 -16.67
N LEU A 658 11.74 -6.85 -15.90
CA LEU A 658 11.41 -7.16 -14.52
C LEU A 658 9.92 -7.44 -14.35
N ILE A 659 9.60 -8.47 -13.59
CA ILE A 659 8.24 -8.85 -13.18
C ILE A 659 8.03 -8.35 -11.75
N ASP A 660 7.01 -7.51 -11.55
CA ASP A 660 6.62 -6.95 -10.26
C ASP A 660 5.95 -8.00 -9.37
N MET A 661 6.57 -8.31 -8.23
CA MET A 661 6.13 -9.33 -7.27
C MET A 661 5.43 -8.73 -6.04
N ARG A 662 4.98 -7.46 -6.12
CA ARG A 662 4.26 -6.83 -5.00
C ARG A 662 2.97 -7.56 -4.65
N LEU A 663 2.78 -7.75 -3.34
CA LEU A 663 1.55 -8.29 -2.77
C LEU A 663 0.41 -7.27 -2.85
N LEU A 664 -0.72 -7.70 -3.43
CA LEU A 664 -1.91 -6.88 -3.63
C LEU A 664 -3.03 -7.28 -2.66
N ASP A 665 -3.36 -8.57 -2.59
CA ASP A 665 -4.40 -9.12 -1.73
C ASP A 665 -3.99 -10.48 -1.15
N ALA A 666 -4.74 -10.94 -0.16
CA ALA A 666 -4.61 -12.26 0.43
C ALA A 666 -6.00 -12.77 0.85
N ALA A 667 -6.23 -14.07 0.75
CA ALA A 667 -7.44 -14.73 1.19
C ALA A 667 -7.14 -16.09 1.85
N ALA A 668 -7.67 -16.33 3.04
CA ALA A 668 -7.52 -17.60 3.76
C ALA A 668 -8.83 -18.39 3.72
N SER A 669 -8.76 -19.71 3.52
CA SER A 669 -9.82 -20.65 3.89
C SER A 669 -9.43 -21.43 5.15
N THR A 670 -10.17 -22.47 5.50
CA THR A 670 -9.81 -23.40 6.58
C THR A 670 -8.63 -24.30 6.24
N ASN A 671 -8.33 -24.51 4.94
CA ASN A 671 -7.32 -25.48 4.49
C ASN A 671 -6.26 -24.90 3.56
N ASP A 672 -6.51 -23.73 2.98
CA ASP A 672 -5.59 -23.07 2.06
C ASP A 672 -5.43 -21.58 2.36
N PHE A 673 -4.34 -21.03 1.86
CA PHE A 673 -4.07 -19.60 1.91
C PHE A 673 -3.66 -19.13 0.53
N SER A 674 -4.35 -18.13 0.00
CA SER A 674 -4.13 -17.60 -1.32
C SER A 674 -3.62 -16.16 -1.27
N LEU A 675 -2.73 -15.84 -2.20
CA LEU A 675 -2.04 -14.57 -2.36
C LEU A 675 -2.28 -14.06 -3.77
N GLY A 676 -2.65 -12.79 -3.93
CA GLY A 676 -2.61 -12.12 -5.21
C GLY A 676 -1.41 -11.20 -5.32
N ILE A 677 -0.65 -11.40 -6.39
CA ILE A 677 0.57 -10.69 -6.71
C ILE A 677 0.33 -9.86 -7.98
N SER A 678 0.95 -8.67 -8.04
CA SER A 678 0.86 -7.73 -9.15
C SER A 678 1.09 -8.39 -10.50
N GLY A 679 2.25 -9.00 -10.73
CA GLY A 679 2.59 -9.68 -11.99
C GLY A 679 2.74 -8.72 -13.18
N ASN A 680 2.81 -7.41 -12.93
CA ASN A 680 3.07 -6.40 -13.95
C ASN A 680 4.52 -6.51 -14.45
N VAL A 681 4.71 -6.42 -15.75
CA VAL A 681 6.05 -6.46 -16.35
C VAL A 681 6.47 -5.06 -16.76
N TYR A 682 7.72 -4.71 -16.52
CA TYR A 682 8.31 -3.44 -16.94
C TYR A 682 9.77 -3.64 -17.34
N SER A 683 10.31 -2.67 -18.08
CA SER A 683 11.69 -2.67 -18.56
C SER A 683 12.46 -1.51 -17.95
N LEU A 684 13.72 -1.73 -17.58
CA LEU A 684 14.63 -0.66 -17.18
C LEU A 684 15.18 0.14 -18.38
N ARG A 685 15.12 -0.42 -19.59
CA ARG A 685 15.66 0.17 -20.83
C ARG A 685 14.61 0.91 -21.67
N SER A 686 13.32 0.62 -21.50
CA SER A 686 12.25 1.20 -22.32
C SER A 686 11.11 1.73 -21.47
N GLN A 687 10.61 2.92 -21.84
CA GLN A 687 9.45 3.54 -21.20
C GLN A 687 8.15 3.16 -21.90
N GLY A 688 7.06 3.04 -21.12
CA GLY A 688 5.72 2.69 -21.59
C GLY A 688 5.22 1.39 -20.98
N SER A 689 3.90 1.31 -20.73
CA SER A 689 3.24 0.10 -20.24
C SER A 689 2.88 -0.85 -21.39
N SER A 690 2.73 -2.14 -21.09
CA SER A 690 2.15 -3.08 -22.05
C SER A 690 0.70 -2.68 -22.41
N PRO A 691 0.22 -2.95 -23.63
CA PRO A 691 -1.16 -2.71 -24.02
C PRO A 691 -2.14 -3.73 -23.43
N TYR A 692 -1.64 -4.83 -22.85
CA TYR A 692 -2.47 -5.86 -22.25
C TYR A 692 -3.06 -5.38 -20.93
N ILE A 693 -4.19 -5.97 -20.54
CA ILE A 693 -4.90 -5.64 -19.30
C ILE A 693 -4.92 -6.87 -18.40
N ALA A 694 -4.57 -6.68 -17.12
CA ALA A 694 -4.63 -7.75 -16.13
C ALA A 694 -6.08 -8.23 -15.92
N PRO A 695 -6.31 -9.56 -15.86
CA PRO A 695 -7.64 -10.13 -15.72
C PRO A 695 -8.29 -9.76 -14.38
N TYR A 696 -9.61 -9.53 -14.39
CA TYR A 696 -10.39 -9.29 -13.17
C TYR A 696 -11.83 -9.81 -13.32
N PRO A 697 -12.35 -10.64 -12.39
CA PRO A 697 -11.62 -11.27 -11.28
C PRO A 697 -10.73 -12.40 -11.78
N PHE A 698 -9.44 -12.36 -11.45
CA PHE A 698 -8.56 -13.50 -11.68
C PHE A 698 -8.79 -14.52 -10.56
N ARG A 699 -9.28 -15.72 -10.87
CA ARG A 699 -9.56 -16.78 -9.89
C ARG A 699 -8.59 -17.94 -10.07
N LEU A 700 -8.23 -18.58 -8.96
CA LEU A 700 -7.46 -19.82 -8.98
C LEU A 700 -8.34 -20.94 -9.57
N PRO A 701 -7.79 -21.81 -10.44
CA PRO A 701 -8.52 -22.96 -10.96
C PRO A 701 -8.95 -23.87 -9.80
N GLN A 702 -10.18 -24.40 -9.91
CA GLN A 702 -10.69 -25.43 -9.01
C GLN A 702 -10.23 -26.78 -9.55
N TYR A 703 -9.10 -27.28 -9.05
CA TYR A 703 -8.58 -28.58 -9.46
C TYR A 703 -9.13 -29.71 -8.59
N SER A 704 -9.55 -30.80 -9.25
CA SER A 704 -10.16 -32.02 -8.68
C SER A 704 -9.19 -33.21 -8.61
N GLY A 705 -7.96 -33.11 -9.14
CA GLY A 705 -7.02 -34.22 -9.14
C GLY A 705 -6.27 -34.32 -7.81
N ASN A 706 -6.23 -35.53 -7.26
CA ASN A 706 -5.54 -35.91 -6.03
C ASN A 706 -4.24 -36.66 -6.38
N PRO A 707 -3.13 -36.45 -5.64
CA PRO A 707 -2.96 -35.55 -4.51
C PRO A 707 -2.60 -34.12 -4.94
N ARG A 708 -3.17 -33.12 -4.26
CA ARG A 708 -2.75 -31.71 -4.38
C ARG A 708 -1.30 -31.55 -3.91
N LYS A 709 -0.53 -30.72 -4.62
CA LYS A 709 0.83 -30.32 -4.27
C LYS A 709 0.82 -29.24 -3.18
N MET A 710 1.97 -29.02 -2.52
CA MET A 710 2.06 -28.04 -1.43
C MET A 710 1.76 -26.60 -1.86
N VAL A 711 2.15 -26.22 -3.08
CA VAL A 711 1.96 -24.88 -3.63
C VAL A 711 1.44 -24.94 -5.07
N ASP A 712 0.44 -24.11 -5.37
CA ASP A 712 -0.01 -23.81 -6.72
C ASP A 712 0.32 -22.34 -7.07
N VAL A 713 1.03 -22.11 -8.17
CA VAL A 713 1.33 -20.79 -8.72
C VAL A 713 0.66 -20.66 -10.08
N VAL A 714 -0.22 -19.68 -10.22
CA VAL A 714 -0.95 -19.42 -11.46
C VAL A 714 -0.52 -18.08 -12.03
N VAL A 715 0.08 -18.13 -13.21
CA VAL A 715 0.57 -16.95 -13.93
C VAL A 715 -0.38 -16.65 -15.09
N SER A 716 -0.97 -15.47 -15.11
CA SER A 716 -1.89 -15.10 -16.19
C SER A 716 -1.17 -14.93 -17.54
N GLN A 717 -1.92 -15.14 -18.62
CA GLN A 717 -1.52 -14.83 -19.99
C GLN A 717 -1.11 -13.35 -20.15
N TYR A 718 -1.70 -12.44 -19.35
CA TYR A 718 -1.31 -11.02 -19.31
C TYR A 718 0.18 -10.84 -18.99
N THR A 719 0.70 -11.53 -17.96
CA THR A 719 2.10 -11.41 -17.56
C THR A 719 3.04 -11.93 -18.65
N LEU A 720 2.70 -13.04 -19.30
CA LEU A 720 3.49 -13.60 -20.40
C LEU A 720 3.54 -12.68 -21.63
N ASN A 721 2.37 -12.18 -22.06
CA ASN A 721 2.28 -11.28 -23.21
C ASN A 721 2.97 -9.93 -22.93
N SER A 722 2.90 -9.44 -21.69
CA SER A 722 3.64 -8.24 -21.27
C SER A 722 5.16 -8.45 -21.31
N LEU A 723 5.64 -9.64 -20.93
CA LEU A 723 7.05 -10.01 -21.04
C LEU A 723 7.52 -10.04 -22.50
N LEU A 724 6.77 -10.68 -23.39
CA LEU A 724 7.09 -10.73 -24.81
C LEU A 724 7.03 -9.35 -25.47
N PHE A 725 6.09 -8.49 -25.04
CA PHE A 725 6.01 -7.10 -25.48
C PHE A 725 7.26 -6.30 -25.14
N HIS A 726 7.70 -6.37 -23.88
CA HIS A 726 8.93 -5.68 -23.46
C HIS A 726 10.16 -6.28 -24.14
N ALA A 727 10.23 -7.60 -24.29
CA ALA A 727 11.33 -8.29 -24.96
C ALA A 727 11.43 -7.90 -26.45
N HIS A 728 10.30 -7.76 -27.14
CA HIS A 728 10.28 -7.25 -28.50
C HIS A 728 10.75 -5.78 -28.56
N ARG A 729 10.20 -4.89 -27.73
CA ARG A 729 10.54 -3.46 -27.74
C ARG A 729 12.00 -3.18 -27.42
N THR A 730 12.67 -4.07 -26.69
CA THR A 730 14.10 -3.94 -26.36
C THR A 730 15.01 -4.81 -27.23
N ASN A 731 14.51 -5.35 -28.35
CA ASN A 731 15.25 -6.23 -29.25
C ASN A 731 15.87 -7.47 -28.58
N SER A 732 15.28 -7.93 -27.48
CA SER A 732 15.73 -9.11 -26.75
C SER A 732 15.31 -10.42 -27.43
N LEU A 733 14.32 -10.39 -28.34
CA LEU A 733 13.86 -11.54 -29.14
C LEU A 733 14.62 -11.62 -30.47
N LEU A 734 15.91 -11.92 -30.38
CA LEU A 734 16.82 -12.11 -31.51
C LEU A 734 17.42 -13.52 -31.42
N PHE A 735 17.23 -14.29 -32.48
CA PHE A 735 17.76 -15.65 -32.59
C PHE A 735 18.83 -15.69 -33.68
N HIS A 736 19.95 -16.32 -33.38
CA HIS A 736 21.08 -16.46 -34.28
C HIS A 736 21.21 -17.92 -34.69
N VAL A 737 21.29 -18.18 -35.99
CA VAL A 737 21.48 -19.51 -36.55
C VAL A 737 22.64 -19.45 -37.53
N ASP A 738 23.66 -20.23 -37.26
CA ASP A 738 24.89 -20.33 -38.03
C ASP A 738 25.20 -21.78 -38.38
N SER A 739 26.36 -22.03 -38.98
CA SER A 739 26.74 -23.39 -39.36
C SER A 739 27.05 -24.31 -38.17
N LYS A 740 27.19 -23.75 -36.96
CA LYS A 740 27.41 -24.49 -35.71
C LYS A 740 26.11 -24.88 -35.04
N THR A 741 24.98 -24.30 -35.45
CA THR A 741 23.68 -24.56 -34.84
C THR A 741 23.26 -26.02 -35.08
N PRO A 742 23.08 -26.84 -34.02
CA PRO A 742 22.83 -28.27 -34.17
C PRO A 742 21.59 -28.56 -35.03
N GLY A 743 21.71 -29.45 -36.01
CA GLY A 743 20.59 -29.89 -36.86
C GLY A 743 20.03 -28.89 -37.87
N ILE A 744 20.43 -27.61 -37.85
CA ILE A 744 20.04 -26.62 -38.88
C ILE A 744 21.27 -26.10 -39.63
N GLY A 745 22.45 -26.06 -39.00
CA GLY A 745 23.66 -25.47 -39.57
C GLY A 745 24.13 -26.13 -40.87
N SER A 746 23.89 -27.44 -41.07
CA SER A 746 24.21 -28.13 -42.33
C SER A 746 23.33 -27.67 -43.49
N LEU A 747 22.10 -27.21 -43.22
CA LEU A 747 21.16 -26.74 -44.23
C LEU A 747 21.58 -25.37 -44.80
N LEU A 748 22.44 -24.64 -44.10
CA LEU A 748 22.87 -23.28 -44.46
C LEU A 748 24.05 -23.24 -45.44
N LYS A 749 24.43 -24.37 -46.04
CA LYS A 749 25.45 -24.41 -47.10
C LYS A 749 24.86 -23.92 -48.42
N THR A 750 25.62 -23.12 -49.18
CA THR A 750 25.17 -22.65 -50.51
C THR A 750 25.49 -23.61 -51.66
N SER A 751 26.26 -24.67 -51.38
CA SER A 751 26.57 -25.76 -52.30
C SER A 751 26.46 -27.09 -51.58
N CYS A 752 25.67 -28.02 -52.14
CA CYS A 752 25.56 -29.40 -51.67
C CYS A 752 26.28 -30.41 -52.56
N THR A 753 26.67 -31.52 -51.93
CA THR A 753 27.02 -32.79 -52.59
C THR A 753 25.75 -33.65 -52.76
N LEU A 754 25.79 -34.73 -53.55
CA LEU A 754 24.61 -35.58 -53.83
C LEU A 754 23.95 -36.18 -52.57
N ASP A 755 24.73 -36.36 -51.49
CA ASP A 755 24.28 -36.99 -50.25
C ASP A 755 23.88 -36.00 -49.15
N GLU A 756 23.93 -34.69 -49.41
CA GLU A 756 23.65 -33.64 -48.43
C GLU A 756 22.44 -32.79 -48.85
N VAL A 757 21.65 -32.36 -47.86
CA VAL A 757 20.53 -31.42 -48.06
C VAL A 757 20.96 -30.02 -47.62
N CYS A 758 20.77 -29.01 -48.47
CA CYS A 758 21.02 -27.61 -48.14
C CYS A 758 20.17 -26.63 -48.93
N ILE A 759 20.32 -25.35 -48.61
CA ILE A 759 19.49 -24.27 -49.16
C ILE A 759 19.58 -24.16 -50.69
N SER A 760 20.63 -24.70 -51.34
CA SER A 760 20.73 -24.70 -52.80
C SER A 760 19.73 -25.61 -53.49
N ASP A 761 19.20 -26.61 -52.79
CA ASP A 761 18.23 -27.56 -53.35
C ASP A 761 16.87 -26.89 -53.58
N GLU A 762 16.53 -25.92 -52.73
CA GLU A 762 15.31 -25.13 -52.82
C GLU A 762 15.53 -23.79 -53.54
N VAL A 763 16.72 -23.19 -53.38
CA VAL A 763 17.07 -21.89 -53.97
C VAL A 763 18.32 -22.02 -54.85
N GLY A 764 18.15 -22.61 -56.03
CA GLY A 764 19.29 -22.86 -56.95
C GLY A 764 20.08 -21.61 -57.35
N LYS A 765 19.47 -20.42 -57.30
CA LYS A 765 20.13 -19.13 -57.59
C LYS A 765 21.25 -18.82 -56.59
N ILE A 766 21.19 -19.33 -55.37
CA ILE A 766 22.19 -19.03 -54.32
C ILE A 766 23.54 -19.69 -54.60
N LYS A 767 23.54 -20.90 -55.17
CA LYS A 767 24.75 -21.64 -55.56
C LYS A 767 25.51 -20.92 -56.67
N ARG A 768 24.79 -20.27 -57.59
CA ARG A 768 25.38 -19.53 -58.71
C ARG A 768 26.03 -18.22 -58.27
N ILE A 769 25.39 -17.50 -57.34
CA ILE A 769 25.86 -16.18 -56.89
C ILE A 769 26.93 -16.31 -55.80
N TYR A 770 26.78 -17.27 -54.87
CA TYR A 770 27.68 -17.45 -53.73
C TYR A 770 28.13 -18.92 -53.61
N PRO A 771 28.97 -19.44 -54.53
CA PRO A 771 29.38 -20.84 -54.51
C PRO A 771 30.24 -21.18 -53.29
N ASN A 772 30.02 -22.37 -52.70
CA ASN A 772 30.83 -22.96 -51.62
C ASN A 772 30.98 -22.07 -50.37
N ARG A 773 29.93 -21.32 -50.06
CA ARG A 773 29.83 -20.48 -48.86
C ARG A 773 28.89 -21.12 -47.85
N ARG A 774 28.89 -20.57 -46.64
CA ARG A 774 27.93 -20.86 -45.59
C ARG A 774 27.19 -19.60 -45.24
N LEU A 775 25.93 -19.77 -44.85
CA LEU A 775 25.07 -18.68 -44.44
C LEU A 775 24.96 -18.65 -42.93
N GLU A 776 24.82 -17.45 -42.40
CA GLU A 776 24.28 -17.23 -41.07
C GLU A 776 22.98 -16.44 -41.23
N LEU A 777 22.02 -16.69 -40.35
CA LEU A 777 20.75 -15.98 -40.34
C LEU A 777 20.40 -15.44 -38.96
N ILE A 778 19.80 -14.27 -38.98
CA ILE A 778 19.31 -13.57 -37.79
C ILE A 778 17.79 -13.49 -37.89
N VAL A 779 17.10 -14.10 -36.94
CA VAL A 779 15.65 -14.04 -36.83
C VAL A 779 15.26 -13.03 -35.77
N ARG A 780 14.48 -12.03 -36.16
CA ARG A 780 13.97 -10.99 -35.27
C ARG A 780 12.46 -10.83 -35.43
N SER A 781 11.78 -10.57 -34.31
CA SER A 781 10.35 -10.25 -34.33
C SER A 781 10.09 -8.87 -34.95
N SER A 782 9.11 -8.77 -35.86
CA SER A 782 8.66 -7.51 -36.47
C SER A 782 7.56 -6.84 -35.65
N GLN A 783 6.82 -7.63 -34.88
CA GLN A 783 5.80 -7.21 -33.93
C GLN A 783 5.89 -8.06 -32.66
N PRO A 784 5.38 -7.58 -31.50
CA PRO A 784 5.33 -8.36 -30.28
C PRO A 784 4.64 -9.72 -30.49
N PRO A 785 5.29 -10.86 -30.17
CA PRO A 785 4.62 -12.15 -30.20
C PRO A 785 3.49 -12.20 -29.18
N VAL A 786 2.39 -12.86 -29.53
CA VAL A 786 1.20 -13.00 -28.69
C VAL A 786 0.97 -14.48 -28.39
N VAL A 787 0.85 -14.81 -27.11
CA VAL A 787 0.52 -16.14 -26.61
C VAL A 787 -0.93 -16.18 -26.18
N SER A 788 -1.65 -17.20 -26.62
CA SER A 788 -2.96 -17.59 -26.10
C SER A 788 -2.89 -18.96 -25.44
N LEU A 789 -3.39 -19.05 -24.21
CA LEU A 789 -3.35 -20.27 -23.40
C LEU A 789 -4.72 -20.91 -23.34
N SER A 790 -4.78 -22.17 -23.78
CA SER A 790 -5.93 -23.05 -23.67
C SER A 790 -5.56 -24.25 -22.80
N GLN A 791 -6.53 -25.14 -22.54
CA GLN A 791 -6.24 -26.34 -21.77
C GLN A 791 -5.18 -27.19 -22.50
N ASP A 792 -4.08 -27.49 -21.79
CA ASP A 792 -2.91 -28.26 -22.24
C ASP A 792 -2.17 -27.75 -23.49
N THR A 793 -2.59 -26.61 -24.06
CA THR A 793 -2.10 -26.11 -25.34
C THR A 793 -1.84 -24.60 -25.29
N ALA A 794 -0.71 -24.17 -25.82
CA ALA A 794 -0.36 -22.76 -25.98
C ALA A 794 -0.20 -22.43 -27.47
N THR A 795 -0.91 -21.42 -27.96
CA THR A 795 -0.75 -20.94 -29.34
C THR A 795 0.04 -19.65 -29.32
N VAL A 796 1.13 -19.61 -30.09
CA VAL A 796 2.01 -18.45 -30.22
C VAL A 796 1.86 -17.90 -31.64
N ASN A 797 1.38 -16.67 -31.75
CA ASN A 797 1.36 -15.93 -33.01
C ASN A 797 2.58 -15.00 -33.06
N MET A 798 3.43 -15.18 -34.05
CA MET A 798 4.63 -14.35 -34.23
C MET A 798 4.82 -13.95 -35.69
N GLY A 799 5.18 -12.68 -35.89
CA GLY A 799 5.66 -12.16 -37.16
C GLY A 799 7.11 -11.71 -37.00
N GLY A 800 7.92 -11.92 -38.04
CA GLY A 800 9.34 -11.64 -37.98
C GLY A 800 9.98 -11.37 -39.34
N ARG A 801 11.28 -11.10 -39.27
CA ARG A 801 12.17 -11.02 -40.43
C ARG A 801 13.33 -11.97 -40.19
N CYS A 802 13.63 -12.78 -41.19
CA CYS A 802 14.82 -13.59 -41.27
C CYS A 802 15.82 -12.88 -42.18
N ILE A 803 16.98 -12.49 -41.66
CA ILE A 803 18.01 -11.76 -42.41
C ILE A 803 19.17 -12.72 -42.67
N PHE A 804 19.55 -12.87 -43.94
CA PHE A 804 20.61 -13.78 -44.36
C PHE A 804 21.90 -13.01 -44.61
N PHE A 805 22.99 -13.54 -44.08
CA PHE A 805 24.35 -13.08 -44.29
C PHE A 805 25.25 -14.24 -44.74
N ILE A 806 26.37 -13.92 -45.36
CA ILE A 806 27.43 -14.90 -45.58
C ILE A 806 28.23 -15.02 -44.28
N GLU A 807 28.32 -16.23 -43.72
CA GLU A 807 28.98 -16.53 -42.46
C GLU A 807 30.43 -16.05 -42.46
N GLY A 808 30.84 -15.37 -41.39
CA GLY A 808 32.19 -14.80 -41.27
C GLY A 808 32.42 -13.54 -42.12
N THR A 809 31.37 -12.99 -42.74
CA THR A 809 31.40 -11.70 -43.42
C THR A 809 30.24 -10.82 -42.93
N ARG A 810 30.25 -9.52 -43.25
CA ARG A 810 29.10 -8.64 -43.03
C ARG A 810 28.22 -8.46 -44.27
N GLN A 811 28.39 -9.33 -45.27
CA GLN A 811 27.65 -9.20 -46.52
C GLN A 811 26.23 -9.73 -46.37
N LYS A 812 25.25 -8.82 -46.41
CA LYS A 812 23.82 -9.12 -46.39
C LYS A 812 23.37 -9.64 -47.75
N ILE A 813 22.72 -10.80 -47.76
CA ILE A 813 22.16 -11.44 -48.97
C ILE A 813 20.73 -10.98 -49.21
N GLY A 814 19.93 -10.90 -48.15
CA GLY A 814 18.54 -10.55 -48.25
C GLY A 814 17.74 -10.74 -46.96
N VAL A 815 16.46 -10.37 -47.02
CA VAL A 815 15.50 -10.43 -45.91
C VAL A 815 14.25 -11.17 -46.38
N ILE A 816 13.86 -12.19 -45.61
CA ILE A 816 12.60 -12.91 -45.78
C ILE A 816 11.70 -12.59 -44.59
N PRO A 817 10.69 -11.71 -44.75
CA PRO A 817 9.68 -11.47 -43.74
C PRO A 817 8.68 -12.64 -43.68
N PHE A 818 8.26 -13.01 -42.48
CA PHE A 818 7.38 -14.17 -42.26
C PHE A 818 6.33 -13.92 -41.18
N THR A 819 5.23 -14.68 -41.25
CA THR A 819 4.26 -14.86 -40.17
C THR A 819 4.07 -16.34 -39.89
N THR A 820 3.95 -16.70 -38.61
CA THR A 820 3.81 -18.11 -38.19
C THR A 820 2.93 -18.22 -36.95
N ILE A 821 2.11 -19.28 -36.94
CA ILE A 821 1.31 -19.69 -35.80
C ILE A 821 1.88 -21.02 -35.31
N VAL A 822 2.42 -21.00 -34.10
CA VAL A 822 3.05 -22.15 -33.45
C VAL A 822 2.13 -22.66 -32.36
N VAL A 823 1.79 -23.95 -32.38
CA VAL A 823 1.03 -24.60 -31.32
C VAL A 823 1.99 -25.45 -30.50
N VAL A 824 2.01 -25.22 -29.20
CA VAL A 824 2.92 -25.83 -28.24
C VAL A 824 2.09 -26.66 -27.29
N ASN A 825 2.31 -27.97 -27.29
CA ASN A 825 1.75 -28.90 -26.32
C ASN A 825 2.83 -29.26 -25.33
N MET A 826 2.58 -29.08 -24.04
CA MET A 826 3.57 -29.40 -23.00
C MET A 826 2.95 -30.24 -21.91
N LYS A 827 3.70 -31.26 -21.47
CA LYS A 827 3.34 -32.13 -20.37
C LYS A 827 4.56 -32.36 -19.49
N THR A 828 4.34 -32.37 -18.19
CA THR A 828 5.40 -32.73 -17.24
C THR A 828 5.36 -34.23 -16.99
N ILE A 829 6.44 -34.94 -17.29
CA ILE A 829 6.57 -36.39 -17.11
C ILE A 829 7.85 -36.64 -16.29
N ARG A 830 7.72 -37.25 -15.10
CA ARG A 830 8.86 -37.61 -14.22
C ARG A 830 9.86 -36.45 -14.00
N ASN A 831 9.35 -35.28 -13.59
CA ASN A 831 10.11 -34.03 -13.36
C ASN A 831 10.80 -33.43 -14.60
N LYS A 832 10.51 -33.96 -15.78
CA LYS A 832 10.95 -33.40 -17.06
C LYS A 832 9.78 -32.75 -17.76
N LEU A 833 10.00 -31.51 -18.20
CA LEU A 833 9.05 -30.78 -19.02
C LEU A 833 9.25 -31.20 -20.47
N GLN A 834 8.39 -32.10 -20.96
CA GLN A 834 8.40 -32.55 -22.34
C GLN A 834 7.35 -31.77 -23.13
N GLY A 835 7.64 -31.48 -24.38
CA GLY A 835 6.70 -30.78 -25.23
C GLY A 835 6.87 -31.12 -26.69
N THR A 836 5.79 -31.00 -27.43
CA THR A 836 5.78 -31.09 -28.89
C THR A 836 5.31 -29.76 -29.44
N ILE A 837 5.98 -29.29 -30.48
CA ILE A 837 5.65 -28.07 -31.17
C ILE A 837 5.19 -28.43 -32.58
N THR A 838 4.08 -27.82 -33.01
CA THR A 838 3.57 -27.91 -34.36
C THR A 838 3.48 -26.52 -34.98
N LEU A 839 4.09 -26.35 -36.14
CA LEU A 839 3.96 -25.12 -36.91
C LEU A 839 2.68 -25.22 -37.72
N ARG A 840 1.61 -24.55 -37.30
CA ARG A 840 0.33 -24.59 -38.02
C ARG A 840 0.47 -23.90 -39.37
N THR A 841 1.02 -22.69 -39.36
CA THR A 841 1.28 -21.87 -40.56
C THR A 841 2.70 -21.34 -40.53
N LEU A 842 3.33 -21.25 -41.71
CA LEU A 842 4.55 -20.47 -41.95
C LEU A 842 4.38 -19.86 -43.33
N GLU A 843 4.19 -18.55 -43.38
CA GLU A 843 3.93 -17.81 -44.61
C GLU A 843 4.97 -16.70 -44.78
N PHE A 844 5.51 -16.56 -45.98
CA PHE A 844 6.38 -15.44 -46.33
C PHE A 844 5.52 -14.27 -46.82
N THR A 845 5.77 -13.06 -46.32
CA THR A 845 4.98 -11.87 -46.69
C THR A 845 5.52 -11.20 -47.95
N ARG A 846 4.72 -10.37 -48.62
CA ARG A 846 5.03 -9.81 -49.95
C ARG A 846 6.35 -9.02 -50.06
N ASP A 847 6.85 -8.45 -48.97
CA ASP A 847 8.08 -7.66 -48.93
C ASP A 847 9.38 -8.51 -48.91
N VAL A 848 9.40 -9.64 -49.62
CA VAL A 848 10.61 -10.46 -49.76
C VAL A 848 11.66 -9.68 -50.55
N ASN A 849 12.86 -9.56 -49.98
CA ASN A 849 14.03 -9.05 -50.69
C ASN A 849 15.16 -10.08 -50.56
N PHE A 850 15.11 -11.14 -51.37
CA PHE A 850 16.09 -12.22 -51.33
C PHE A 850 16.42 -12.67 -52.75
N LEU A 851 17.60 -12.28 -53.25
CA LEU A 851 18.08 -12.60 -54.61
C LEU A 851 17.11 -12.21 -55.76
N GLY A 852 16.21 -11.25 -55.53
CA GLY A 852 15.16 -10.84 -56.48
C GLY A 852 14.10 -11.92 -56.76
N LEU A 853 13.91 -12.87 -55.85
CA LEU A 853 12.91 -13.94 -55.97
C LEU A 853 11.55 -13.49 -55.42
N SER A 854 10.47 -13.98 -56.02
CA SER A 854 9.11 -13.77 -55.54
C SER A 854 8.75 -14.71 -54.38
N VAL A 855 7.63 -14.45 -53.70
CA VAL A 855 7.13 -15.33 -52.62
C VAL A 855 6.86 -16.75 -53.13
N SER A 856 6.32 -16.90 -54.34
CA SER A 856 6.05 -18.20 -54.96
C SER A 856 7.33 -18.96 -55.31
N ASP A 857 8.41 -18.26 -55.68
CA ASP A 857 9.70 -18.92 -55.97
C ASP A 857 10.35 -19.52 -54.70
N LEU A 858 9.95 -19.04 -53.52
CA LEU A 858 10.46 -19.49 -52.22
C LEU A 858 9.53 -20.48 -51.51
N ASP A 859 8.50 -20.99 -52.18
CA ASP A 859 7.54 -21.92 -51.56
C ASP A 859 8.17 -23.25 -51.15
N GLY A 860 9.14 -23.75 -51.92
CA GLY A 860 9.92 -24.94 -51.58
C GLY A 860 10.72 -24.72 -50.29
N LEU A 861 11.49 -23.64 -50.24
CA LEU A 861 12.23 -23.22 -49.04
C LEU A 861 11.31 -23.08 -47.82
N ARG A 862 10.11 -22.51 -47.99
CA ARG A 862 9.11 -22.36 -46.92
C ARG A 862 8.66 -23.69 -46.35
N ARG A 863 8.29 -24.66 -47.20
CA ARG A 863 7.84 -26.00 -46.77
C ARG A 863 8.96 -26.79 -46.08
N THR A 864 10.16 -26.73 -46.64
CA THR A 864 11.35 -27.40 -46.09
C THR A 864 11.75 -26.78 -44.76
N THR A 865 11.73 -25.44 -44.65
CA THR A 865 11.99 -24.72 -43.38
C THR A 865 10.97 -25.06 -42.31
N LYS A 866 9.67 -25.12 -42.67
CA LYS A 866 8.60 -25.50 -41.73
C LYS A 866 8.87 -26.88 -41.12
N THR A 867 9.22 -27.85 -41.96
CA THR A 867 9.49 -29.24 -41.55
C THR A 867 10.79 -29.34 -40.74
N ALA A 868 11.86 -28.70 -41.18
CA ALA A 868 13.15 -28.69 -40.50
C ALA A 868 13.05 -28.05 -39.11
N LEU A 869 12.38 -26.91 -38.98
CA LEU A 869 12.21 -26.22 -37.70
C LEU A 869 11.34 -27.03 -36.74
N GLN A 870 10.25 -27.64 -37.23
CA GLN A 870 9.42 -28.53 -36.43
C GLN A 870 10.22 -29.75 -35.92
N ASN A 871 11.01 -30.39 -36.78
CA ASN A 871 11.81 -31.55 -36.43
C ASN A 871 12.95 -31.20 -35.46
N PHE A 872 13.61 -30.06 -35.68
CA PHE A 872 14.65 -29.55 -34.77
C PHE A 872 14.08 -29.32 -33.37
N VAL A 873 12.99 -28.57 -33.26
CA VAL A 873 12.38 -28.23 -31.98
C VAL A 873 11.85 -29.48 -31.27
N ASN A 874 11.13 -30.36 -31.98
CA ASN A 874 10.64 -31.61 -31.38
C ASN A 874 11.77 -32.55 -30.95
N SER A 875 12.88 -32.60 -31.68
CA SER A 875 14.06 -33.37 -31.28
C SER A 875 14.75 -32.76 -30.07
N ALA A 876 14.83 -31.43 -30.01
CA ALA A 876 15.38 -30.67 -28.88
C ALA A 876 14.55 -30.84 -27.61
N THR A 877 13.22 -30.87 -27.72
CA THR A 877 12.30 -31.01 -26.57
C THR A 877 12.00 -32.47 -26.20
N ALA A 878 12.38 -33.45 -27.04
CA ALA A 878 12.11 -34.88 -26.80
C ALA A 878 12.76 -35.42 -25.51
N GLN A 879 13.93 -34.91 -25.13
CA GLN A 879 14.60 -35.32 -23.89
C GLN A 879 13.94 -34.72 -22.64
N GLY A 880 13.12 -33.68 -22.82
CA GLY A 880 12.51 -32.88 -21.78
C GLY A 880 13.51 -31.98 -21.05
N PHE A 881 13.03 -30.83 -20.58
CA PHE A 881 13.83 -29.95 -19.71
C PHE A 881 13.72 -30.44 -18.27
N ASP A 882 14.84 -30.75 -17.64
CA ASP A 882 14.87 -31.10 -16.21
C ASP A 882 14.46 -29.89 -15.38
N LEU A 883 13.30 -29.98 -14.73
CA LEU A 883 12.79 -28.94 -13.84
C LEU A 883 13.49 -28.98 -12.46
N ASN A 884 14.74 -29.44 -12.36
CA ASN A 884 15.40 -29.62 -11.06
C ASN A 884 15.78 -28.26 -10.45
N VAL A 885 15.14 -27.92 -9.33
CA VAL A 885 15.12 -26.56 -8.75
C VAL A 885 16.26 -26.35 -7.73
N ASP A 886 17.35 -27.12 -7.79
CA ASP A 886 18.58 -26.88 -7.03
C ASP A 886 19.35 -25.62 -7.48
N SER A 887 18.71 -24.76 -8.27
CA SER A 887 19.23 -23.42 -8.54
C SER A 887 19.33 -22.64 -7.22
N ILE A 888 20.58 -22.37 -6.83
CA ILE A 888 21.03 -21.63 -5.62
C ILE A 888 20.36 -20.23 -5.47
N ARG A 889 19.55 -19.79 -6.44
CA ARG A 889 18.92 -18.46 -6.51
C ARG A 889 17.40 -18.45 -6.36
N SER A 890 16.72 -19.60 -6.33
CA SER A 890 15.27 -19.61 -6.06
C SER A 890 15.00 -19.32 -4.58
N PRO A 891 14.10 -18.37 -4.22
CA PRO A 891 13.75 -18.11 -2.83
C PRO A 891 12.92 -19.23 -2.19
N LEU A 892 12.42 -20.19 -2.98
CA LEU A 892 11.72 -21.39 -2.52
C LEU A 892 12.37 -22.63 -3.17
N ARG A 893 12.79 -23.62 -2.38
CA ARG A 893 13.28 -24.89 -2.92
C ARG A 893 12.09 -25.78 -3.25
N LEU A 894 11.82 -25.92 -4.55
CA LEU A 894 10.68 -26.67 -5.07
C LEU A 894 11.09 -28.11 -5.42
N PHE A 895 10.21 -29.07 -5.15
CA PHE A 895 10.36 -30.49 -5.47
C PHE A 895 9.18 -30.96 -6.31
N ASN A 896 9.45 -31.92 -7.20
CA ASN A 896 8.47 -32.50 -8.12
C ASN A 896 7.57 -31.47 -8.81
N PRO A 897 8.15 -30.41 -9.42
CA PRO A 897 7.36 -29.38 -10.08
C PRO A 897 6.61 -29.96 -11.28
N GLN A 898 5.37 -29.51 -11.45
CA GLN A 898 4.49 -29.84 -12.56
C GLN A 898 3.99 -28.55 -13.19
N ILE A 899 4.21 -28.40 -14.49
CA ILE A 899 3.72 -27.28 -15.27
C ILE A 899 2.63 -27.79 -16.21
N SER A 900 1.49 -27.10 -16.22
CA SER A 900 0.37 -27.35 -17.12
C SER A 900 -0.22 -26.04 -17.63
N PHE A 901 -0.89 -26.10 -18.78
CA PHE A 901 -1.63 -24.97 -19.34
C PHE A 901 -3.11 -25.09 -18.99
N VAL A 902 -3.65 -24.02 -18.41
CA VAL A 902 -5.06 -23.86 -18.09
C VAL A 902 -5.60 -22.65 -18.86
N PRO A 903 -6.93 -22.51 -19.03
CA PRO A 903 -7.49 -21.38 -19.78
C PRO A 903 -6.92 -20.04 -19.28
N ASN A 904 -6.34 -19.27 -20.20
CA ASN A 904 -5.74 -17.95 -19.97
C ASN A 904 -4.60 -17.89 -18.93
N SER A 905 -4.03 -19.03 -18.49
CA SER A 905 -2.97 -19.03 -17.47
C SER A 905 -2.09 -20.28 -17.49
N VAL A 906 -0.89 -20.14 -16.92
CA VAL A 906 0.03 -21.25 -16.68
C VAL A 906 -0.07 -21.64 -15.22
N LEU A 907 -0.27 -22.92 -14.96
CA LEU A 907 -0.31 -23.49 -13.62
C LEU A 907 1.00 -24.23 -13.34
N LEU A 908 1.73 -23.78 -12.32
CA LEU A 908 2.89 -24.45 -11.74
C LEU A 908 2.49 -25.01 -10.39
N GLN A 909 2.63 -26.32 -10.20
CA GLN A 909 2.38 -27.00 -8.93
C GLN A 909 3.66 -27.63 -8.44
N ALA A 910 3.98 -27.51 -7.16
CA ALA A 910 5.19 -28.09 -6.61
C ALA A 910 5.08 -28.40 -5.12
N ASP A 911 5.88 -29.36 -4.67
CA ASP A 911 6.15 -29.58 -3.26
C ASP A 911 7.28 -28.63 -2.80
N VAL A 912 7.31 -28.28 -1.51
CA VAL A 912 8.29 -27.31 -0.97
C VAL A 912 8.98 -27.93 0.24
N ASP A 913 10.31 -27.79 0.31
CA ASP A 913 11.05 -28.06 1.56
C ASP A 913 11.17 -26.74 2.32
N LEU A 914 10.18 -26.48 3.19
CA LEU A 914 10.09 -25.22 3.92
C LEU A 914 11.26 -25.06 4.90
N PHE A 915 11.73 -26.17 5.49
CA PHE A 915 12.85 -26.16 6.42
C PHE A 915 14.15 -25.71 5.73
N LYS A 916 14.54 -26.37 4.63
CA LYS A 916 15.73 -25.96 3.88
C LYS A 916 15.60 -24.57 3.29
N THR A 917 14.40 -24.20 2.86
CA THR A 917 14.11 -22.87 2.31
C THR A 917 14.32 -21.75 3.35
N LEU A 918 13.85 -21.95 4.59
CA LEU A 918 13.94 -20.92 5.63
C LEU A 918 15.29 -20.92 6.37
N TYR A 919 15.91 -22.10 6.57
CA TYR A 919 17.04 -22.28 7.49
C TYR A 919 18.37 -22.66 6.83
N HIS A 920 18.37 -23.16 5.58
CA HIS A 920 19.61 -23.51 4.88
C HIS A 920 20.06 -22.35 3.99
N LYS A 921 21.22 -21.76 4.31
CA LYS A 921 21.88 -20.80 3.42
C LYS A 921 22.59 -21.50 2.27
#